data_AF-A0AAW7JZW9-F1
#
_entry.id   AF-A0AAW7JZW9-F1
#
_cell.length_a   1.000
_cell.length_b   1.000
_cell.length_c   1.000
_cell.angle_alpha   90.00
_cell.angle_beta   90.00
_cell.angle_gamma   90.00
#
_symmetry.space_group_name_H-M   'P 1'
#
loop_
_entity.id
_entity.type
_entity.pdbx_description
1 polymer ?
#
loop_
_entity_poly.entity_id
_entity_poly.type
_entity_poly.pdbx_seq_one_letter_code
_entity_poly.pdbx_strand_id
1 'polypeptide(L)'
;MNFLFVGACDTAGSSIATRMYREGHHIAWLTDEPTLPLWGDKIHGKVFRSSITPKTCKQILEGEAADYLIFLTAPWREKTSRSKSAYGSLLSTLNVVLRTAAAAKTKRICLLSSDQLADDHLLNPELEELRAAERMAASFSKQNNMSLLILRMGLLFSDDITTATLVEQLIHDMTEDDVPRIPFTADSELDLLCASDLAEAFLRLVNLNTMGTHTVLTGSPVTARTLCTSVAHVAHYSGEIEYGGTQYLCDERPSDEIRLLTGWMPFYLFPEKGELFLQKSLSRKTVVQEEEERRTWLQVLRNHSFAWATIQNFLLFAVAATTSALTEDWSDLRYVDVRLLYVVIIAITFGMRQGLIATALACCSYAVSLLHSGIDLSYLLYNVGTWIPFIIYGVAGAFGGYWSDKKNDEYDTLQREKDELNQRYDLLKRLYREVVSLKNQLQKQIVVSKESFTRMYSIMSELDSTDQRMLMARTVRVAEQVMNCEGAAFYILAGKRHQWARLSVCSAAWSPNLQRSKDLTSMPTLYTRIMDGKIFVNTDLMAGYPSMAMPVMQGSTPKALVTIYNIPLENFTTDYENRFQTLVQMIQDYLVKALEYERKNRDRLFLPGTRIYNAKAFSKELETLRTIDKEFGCPFSLGRLNCTDGATSLKALYKRAEPLLRSTDLIGVGPDGSAHALFLYVDDSARAQLSARLASKGLSVTWED
;
A
#
# COMPACT_ATOMS: atom_id res chain seq x y z
N MET A 1 -24.71 10.10 2.47
CA MET A 1 -25.41 9.12 1.63
C MET A 1 -25.65 7.88 2.47
N ASN A 2 -26.76 7.19 2.23
CA ASN A 2 -27.12 5.94 2.88
C ASN A 2 -26.75 4.77 1.96
N PHE A 3 -25.80 3.95 2.38
CA PHE A 3 -25.35 2.77 1.65
C PHE A 3 -26.02 1.51 2.21
N LEU A 4 -26.63 0.73 1.32
CA LEU A 4 -27.17 -0.59 1.64
C LEU A 4 -26.37 -1.67 0.91
N PHE A 5 -25.68 -2.50 1.68
CA PHE A 5 -24.99 -3.69 1.19
C PHE A 5 -25.95 -4.87 1.20
N VAL A 6 -26.00 -5.66 0.12
CA VAL A 6 -26.90 -6.80 0.00
C VAL A 6 -26.11 -8.04 -0.41
N GLY A 7 -26.14 -9.07 0.43
CA GLY A 7 -25.49 -10.36 0.19
C GLY A 7 -24.75 -10.91 1.41
N ALA A 8 -24.10 -12.05 1.19
CA ALA A 8 -23.21 -12.71 2.15
C ALA A 8 -21.99 -11.82 2.51
N CYS A 9 -21.26 -12.18 3.57
CA CYS A 9 -20.02 -11.52 3.92
C CYS A 9 -19.03 -11.54 2.75
N ASP A 10 -18.54 -10.37 2.36
CA ASP A 10 -17.60 -10.17 1.26
C ASP A 10 -16.49 -9.23 1.74
N THR A 11 -15.23 -9.59 1.52
CA THR A 11 -14.04 -8.79 1.85
C THR A 11 -14.06 -7.43 1.16
N ALA A 12 -14.52 -7.39 -0.10
CA ALA A 12 -14.74 -6.15 -0.82
C ALA A 12 -15.81 -5.30 -0.12
N GLY A 13 -16.93 -5.93 0.24
CA GLY A 13 -18.04 -5.29 0.95
C GLY A 13 -17.62 -4.71 2.29
N SER A 14 -16.91 -5.47 3.11
CA SER A 14 -16.40 -5.04 4.42
C SER A 14 -15.43 -3.86 4.30
N SER A 15 -14.49 -3.93 3.34
CA SER A 15 -13.52 -2.86 3.14
C SER A 15 -14.17 -1.57 2.61
N ILE A 16 -15.09 -1.70 1.66
CA ILE A 16 -15.87 -0.57 1.13
C ILE A 16 -16.74 0.04 2.23
N ALA A 17 -17.43 -0.77 3.03
CA ALA A 17 -18.21 -0.31 4.17
C ALA A 17 -17.31 0.45 5.17
N THR A 18 -16.16 -0.11 5.53
CA THR A 18 -15.19 0.55 6.43
C THR A 18 -14.77 1.91 5.92
N ARG A 19 -14.45 2.03 4.62
CA ARG A 19 -14.03 3.30 4.03
C ARG A 19 -15.16 4.32 4.01
N MET A 20 -16.35 3.91 3.58
CA MET A 20 -17.53 4.80 3.52
C MET A 20 -17.97 5.29 4.89
N TYR A 21 -17.85 4.45 5.93
CA TYR A 21 -18.16 4.85 7.29
C TYR A 21 -17.21 5.96 7.77
N ARG A 22 -15.91 5.81 7.48
CA ARG A 22 -14.89 6.82 7.85
C ARG A 22 -15.13 8.16 7.16
N GLU A 23 -15.71 8.17 5.96
CA GLU A 23 -16.13 9.38 5.25
C GLU A 23 -17.46 9.96 5.76
N GLY A 24 -18.04 9.40 6.84
CA GLY A 24 -19.25 9.90 7.49
C GLY A 24 -20.56 9.47 6.83
N HIS A 25 -20.55 8.37 6.08
CA HIS A 25 -21.77 7.83 5.47
C HIS A 25 -22.48 6.82 6.39
N HIS A 26 -23.81 6.72 6.23
CA HIS A 26 -24.61 5.72 6.96
C HIS A 26 -24.58 4.39 6.22
N ILE A 27 -24.44 3.32 7.00
CA ILE A 27 -24.26 1.96 6.48
C ILE A 27 -25.32 1.04 7.05
N ALA A 28 -25.98 0.32 6.14
CA ALA A 28 -26.86 -0.79 6.44
C ALA A 28 -26.42 -2.01 5.61
N TRP A 29 -26.67 -3.20 6.14
CA TRP A 29 -26.35 -4.44 5.45
C TRP A 29 -27.48 -5.45 5.61
N LEU A 30 -27.88 -6.05 4.50
CA LEU A 30 -28.88 -7.10 4.42
C LEU A 30 -28.20 -8.40 4.02
N THR A 31 -28.22 -9.38 4.91
CA THR A 31 -27.64 -10.70 4.70
C THR A 31 -28.55 -11.79 5.26
N ASP A 32 -28.50 -12.99 4.67
CA ASP A 32 -29.12 -14.19 5.22
C ASP A 32 -28.18 -14.94 6.17
N GLU A 33 -26.93 -14.51 6.32
CA GLU A 33 -25.94 -15.12 7.22
C GLU A 33 -26.25 -14.86 8.71
N PRO A 34 -26.30 -15.90 9.55
CA PRO A 34 -26.82 -15.78 10.91
C PRO A 34 -25.81 -15.19 11.91
N THR A 35 -24.50 -15.40 11.72
CA THR A 35 -23.51 -15.18 12.80
C THR A 35 -22.22 -14.48 12.41
N LEU A 36 -21.85 -14.45 11.12
CA LEU A 36 -20.55 -13.88 10.72
C LEU A 36 -20.47 -12.37 11.01
N PRO A 37 -19.32 -11.88 11.50
CA PRO A 37 -19.03 -10.46 11.57
C PRO A 37 -18.83 -9.92 10.15
N LEU A 38 -19.66 -8.95 9.76
CA LEU A 38 -19.68 -8.40 8.38
C LEU A 38 -18.65 -7.28 8.17
N TRP A 39 -18.14 -6.74 9.27
CA TRP A 39 -17.11 -5.70 9.33
C TRP A 39 -16.49 -5.65 10.73
N GLY A 40 -15.34 -4.99 10.87
CA GLY A 40 -14.66 -4.86 12.16
C GLY A 40 -15.44 -4.04 13.20
N ASP A 41 -15.14 -4.24 14.49
CA ASP A 41 -15.84 -3.65 15.66
C ASP A 41 -15.96 -2.11 15.69
N LYS A 42 -15.27 -1.42 14.77
CA LYS A 42 -15.18 0.04 14.69
C LYS A 42 -16.28 0.69 13.85
N ILE A 43 -17.14 -0.10 13.20
CA ILE A 43 -18.24 0.42 12.38
C ILE A 43 -19.56 0.23 13.11
N HIS A 44 -20.29 1.33 13.28
CA HIS A 44 -21.66 1.32 13.78
C HIS A 44 -22.64 1.45 12.61
N GLY A 45 -23.00 0.30 12.03
CA GLY A 45 -24.03 0.18 10.98
C GLY A 45 -25.15 -0.76 11.42
N LYS A 46 -26.32 -0.67 10.78
CA LYS A 46 -27.43 -1.60 11.03
C LYS A 46 -27.24 -2.88 10.22
N VAL A 47 -27.34 -4.03 10.88
CA VAL A 47 -27.31 -5.34 10.21
C VAL A 47 -28.69 -5.98 10.27
N PHE A 48 -29.26 -6.25 9.11
CA PHE A 48 -30.51 -6.98 8.93
C PHE A 48 -30.18 -8.42 8.53
N ARG A 49 -30.26 -9.33 9.51
CA ARG A 49 -30.07 -10.77 9.30
C ARG A 49 -31.42 -11.41 8.96
N SER A 50 -31.74 -11.48 7.68
CA SER A 50 -33.03 -11.97 7.19
C SER A 50 -32.93 -12.45 5.74
N SER A 51 -33.76 -13.42 5.36
CA SER A 51 -33.79 -13.90 3.98
C SER A 51 -34.20 -12.80 3.00
N ILE A 52 -33.51 -12.79 1.84
CA ILE A 52 -33.71 -11.81 0.78
C ILE A 52 -35.00 -12.12 0.03
N THR A 53 -36.13 -11.66 0.58
CA THR A 53 -37.46 -11.78 -0.03
C THR A 53 -38.00 -10.42 -0.46
N PRO A 54 -38.93 -10.36 -1.44
CA PRO A 54 -39.48 -9.08 -1.92
C PRO A 54 -40.07 -8.21 -0.80
N LYS A 55 -40.70 -8.84 0.21
CA LYS A 55 -41.32 -8.13 1.33
C LYS A 55 -40.27 -7.51 2.26
N THR A 56 -39.26 -8.29 2.64
CA THR A 56 -38.19 -7.85 3.54
C THR A 56 -37.33 -6.78 2.89
N CYS A 57 -36.91 -7.00 1.63
CA CYS A 57 -36.14 -6.01 0.87
C CYS A 57 -36.87 -4.68 0.76
N LYS A 58 -38.17 -4.71 0.45
CA LYS A 58 -38.98 -3.49 0.36
C LYS A 58 -39.02 -2.73 1.69
N GLN A 59 -39.27 -3.41 2.81
CA GLN A 59 -39.32 -2.79 4.13
C GLN A 59 -38.01 -2.12 4.51
N ILE A 60 -36.87 -2.76 4.23
CA ILE A 60 -35.54 -2.25 4.57
C ILE A 60 -35.16 -1.08 3.65
N LEU A 61 -35.41 -1.19 2.35
CA LEU A 61 -35.13 -0.14 1.37
C LEU A 61 -35.92 1.14 1.67
N GLU A 62 -37.20 1.01 1.99
CA GLU A 62 -38.06 2.14 2.38
C GLU A 62 -37.69 2.69 3.76
N GLY A 63 -37.33 1.83 4.71
CA GLY A 63 -36.99 2.21 6.09
C GLY A 63 -35.65 2.93 6.25
N GLU A 64 -34.60 2.49 5.54
CA GLU A 64 -33.27 3.10 5.59
C GLU A 64 -33.09 4.23 4.57
N ALA A 65 -34.05 4.42 3.65
CA ALA A 65 -33.97 5.38 2.55
C ALA A 65 -32.61 5.30 1.84
N ALA A 66 -32.27 4.11 1.33
CA ALA A 66 -30.96 3.84 0.74
C ALA A 66 -30.77 4.65 -0.56
N ASP A 67 -29.73 5.49 -0.59
CA ASP A 67 -29.33 6.27 -1.76
C ASP A 67 -28.55 5.41 -2.77
N TYR A 68 -27.78 4.45 -2.24
CA TYR A 68 -26.82 3.67 -2.98
C TYR A 68 -26.88 2.20 -2.54
N LEU A 69 -27.17 1.30 -3.48
CA LEU A 69 -27.26 -0.14 -3.23
C LEU A 69 -26.01 -0.84 -3.77
N ILE A 70 -25.35 -1.64 -2.94
CA ILE A 70 -24.16 -2.43 -3.34
C ILE A 70 -24.51 -3.90 -3.25
N PHE A 71 -24.47 -4.59 -4.38
CA PHE A 71 -24.76 -6.02 -4.47
C PHE A 71 -23.46 -6.84 -4.44
N LEU A 72 -23.37 -7.73 -3.47
CA LEU A 72 -22.17 -8.52 -3.18
C LEU A 72 -22.23 -9.88 -3.88
N THR A 73 -21.10 -10.30 -4.45
CA THR A 73 -21.03 -11.47 -5.36
C THR A 73 -19.83 -12.37 -5.08
N ALA A 74 -19.16 -12.23 -3.92
CA ALA A 74 -17.95 -12.99 -3.60
C ALA A 74 -18.01 -14.50 -3.88
N PRO A 75 -19.09 -15.25 -3.55
CA PRO A 75 -19.17 -16.68 -3.84
C PRO A 75 -18.99 -17.04 -5.32
N TRP A 76 -19.39 -16.14 -6.22
CA TRP A 76 -19.27 -16.34 -7.68
C TRP A 76 -18.01 -15.71 -8.27
N ARG A 77 -17.43 -14.69 -7.62
CA ARG A 77 -16.27 -13.93 -8.13
C ARG A 77 -14.95 -14.66 -7.97
N GLU A 78 -14.72 -15.31 -6.82
CA GLU A 78 -13.39 -15.83 -6.43
C GLU A 78 -13.34 -17.36 -6.25
N LYS A 79 -14.47 -18.05 -6.47
CA LYS A 79 -14.66 -19.52 -6.39
C LYS A 79 -13.76 -20.21 -5.37
N THR A 80 -14.26 -20.39 -4.16
CA THR A 80 -13.57 -21.17 -3.13
C THR A 80 -14.14 -22.58 -3.06
N SER A 81 -13.30 -23.58 -2.73
CA SER A 81 -13.76 -24.97 -2.53
C SER A 81 -14.84 -25.09 -1.43
N ARG A 82 -14.93 -24.07 -0.59
CA ARG A 82 -15.83 -23.97 0.56
C ARG A 82 -17.11 -23.17 0.26
N SER A 83 -17.19 -22.41 -0.83
CA SER A 83 -18.41 -21.71 -1.21
C SER A 83 -19.43 -22.67 -1.82
N LYS A 84 -20.48 -23.00 -1.06
CA LYS A 84 -21.64 -23.76 -1.57
C LYS A 84 -22.65 -22.80 -2.21
N SER A 85 -22.40 -22.34 -3.44
CA SER A 85 -23.40 -21.57 -4.20
C SER A 85 -24.24 -22.49 -5.07
N ALA A 86 -25.57 -22.45 -4.91
CA ALA A 86 -26.48 -23.13 -5.83
C ALA A 86 -26.58 -22.35 -7.14
N TYR A 87 -26.31 -22.98 -8.27
CA TYR A 87 -26.43 -22.36 -9.60
C TYR A 87 -27.84 -21.79 -9.82
N GLY A 88 -27.94 -20.53 -10.25
CA GLY A 88 -29.20 -19.80 -10.47
C GLY A 88 -29.69 -18.98 -9.26
N SER A 89 -29.04 -19.10 -8.11
CA SER A 89 -29.40 -18.33 -6.91
C SER A 89 -29.00 -16.85 -6.99
N LEU A 90 -27.96 -16.49 -7.74
CA LEU A 90 -27.54 -15.10 -7.93
C LEU A 90 -28.60 -14.33 -8.71
N LEU A 91 -29.02 -14.87 -9.86
CA LEU A 91 -29.96 -14.22 -10.76
C LEU A 91 -31.34 -14.02 -10.12
N SER A 92 -31.80 -15.02 -9.38
CA SER A 92 -33.08 -14.94 -8.66
C SER A 92 -33.05 -13.87 -7.57
N THR A 93 -31.98 -13.83 -6.76
CA THR A 93 -31.78 -12.84 -5.71
C THR A 93 -31.62 -11.43 -6.28
N LEU A 94 -30.80 -11.27 -7.31
CA LEU A 94 -30.57 -10.00 -7.98
C LEU A 94 -31.87 -9.44 -8.58
N ASN A 95 -32.70 -10.28 -9.21
CA ASN A 95 -33.99 -9.86 -9.75
C ASN A 95 -34.93 -9.30 -8.67
N VAL A 96 -34.98 -9.95 -7.50
CA VAL A 96 -35.78 -9.48 -6.36
C VAL A 96 -35.29 -8.12 -5.87
N VAL A 97 -33.97 -7.96 -5.72
CA VAL A 97 -33.35 -6.72 -5.23
C VAL A 97 -33.54 -5.58 -6.22
N LEU A 98 -33.31 -5.80 -7.52
CA LEU A 98 -33.48 -4.79 -8.55
C LEU A 98 -34.94 -4.31 -8.67
N ARG A 99 -35.92 -5.22 -8.64
CA ARG A 99 -37.34 -4.88 -8.68
C ARG A 99 -37.78 -4.08 -7.46
N THR A 100 -37.31 -4.47 -6.28
CA THR A 100 -37.64 -3.76 -5.04
C THR A 100 -36.95 -2.41 -4.95
N ALA A 101 -35.70 -2.29 -5.41
CA ALA A 101 -34.97 -1.02 -5.49
C ALA A 101 -35.66 -0.02 -6.44
N ALA A 102 -36.12 -0.48 -7.61
CA ALA A 102 -36.89 0.35 -8.54
C ALA A 102 -38.21 0.85 -7.90
N ALA A 103 -38.91 -0.02 -7.16
CA ALA A 103 -40.12 0.36 -6.45
C ALA A 103 -39.87 1.37 -5.32
N ALA A 104 -38.74 1.24 -4.60
CA ALA A 104 -38.31 2.12 -3.53
C ALA A 104 -37.66 3.45 -4.02
N LYS A 105 -37.56 3.65 -5.35
CA LYS A 105 -36.92 4.83 -5.99
C LYS A 105 -35.44 5.01 -5.66
N THR A 106 -34.73 3.95 -5.28
CA THR A 106 -33.27 3.99 -5.16
C THR A 106 -32.65 4.18 -6.53
N LYS A 107 -31.83 5.23 -6.70
CA LYS A 107 -31.36 5.65 -8.02
C LYS A 107 -29.99 5.09 -8.42
N ARG A 108 -29.21 4.57 -7.48
CA ARG A 108 -27.82 4.16 -7.71
C ARG A 108 -27.58 2.74 -7.21
N ILE A 109 -27.04 1.91 -8.09
CA ILE A 109 -26.75 0.50 -7.85
C ILE A 109 -25.30 0.25 -8.26
N CYS A 110 -24.57 -0.48 -7.43
CA CYS A 110 -23.28 -1.06 -7.78
C CYS A 110 -23.36 -2.57 -7.71
N LEU A 111 -22.86 -3.22 -8.76
CA LEU A 111 -22.64 -4.66 -8.81
C LEU A 111 -21.14 -4.91 -8.76
N LEU A 112 -20.68 -5.62 -7.73
CA LEU A 112 -19.30 -6.11 -7.68
C LEU A 112 -19.17 -7.31 -8.62
N SER A 113 -18.10 -7.36 -9.41
CA SER A 113 -17.90 -8.38 -10.45
C SER A 113 -16.43 -8.76 -10.56
N SER A 114 -16.12 -9.75 -11.41
CA SER A 114 -14.78 -10.30 -11.61
C SER A 114 -14.13 -9.75 -12.88
N ASP A 115 -12.82 -9.50 -12.83
CA ASP A 115 -12.01 -9.24 -14.03
C ASP A 115 -11.90 -10.47 -14.95
N GLN A 116 -11.97 -11.67 -14.38
CA GLN A 116 -11.93 -12.96 -15.09
C GLN A 116 -13.02 -13.10 -16.15
N LEU A 117 -14.10 -12.31 -16.08
CA LEU A 117 -15.16 -12.28 -17.10
C LEU A 117 -14.69 -11.73 -18.46
N ALA A 118 -13.51 -11.12 -18.52
CA ALA A 118 -12.93 -10.64 -19.77
C ALA A 118 -12.40 -11.78 -20.66
N ASP A 119 -12.10 -12.94 -20.09
CA ASP A 119 -11.54 -14.08 -20.81
C ASP A 119 -12.55 -15.25 -20.85
N ASP A 120 -13.03 -15.56 -22.06
CA ASP A 120 -13.99 -16.63 -22.29
C ASP A 120 -13.45 -18.02 -21.89
N HIS A 121 -12.13 -18.21 -21.85
CA HIS A 121 -11.52 -19.49 -21.47
C HIS A 121 -11.59 -19.81 -19.97
N LEU A 122 -11.83 -18.80 -19.14
CA LEU A 122 -11.92 -18.95 -17.67
C LEU A 122 -13.34 -19.22 -17.18
N LEU A 123 -14.32 -19.07 -18.07
CA LEU A 123 -15.73 -19.11 -17.71
C LEU A 123 -16.13 -20.50 -17.22
N ASN A 124 -16.35 -20.59 -15.92
CA ASN A 124 -17.01 -21.70 -15.26
C ASN A 124 -18.51 -21.37 -15.06
N PRO A 125 -19.36 -22.34 -14.65
CA PRO A 125 -20.78 -22.08 -14.45
C PRO A 125 -21.08 -20.89 -13.51
N GLU A 126 -20.26 -20.68 -12.47
CA GLU A 126 -20.45 -19.58 -11.51
C GLU A 126 -20.13 -18.21 -12.13
N LEU A 127 -19.05 -18.11 -12.91
CA LEU A 127 -18.66 -16.92 -13.67
C LEU A 127 -19.64 -16.64 -14.82
N GLU A 128 -20.19 -17.68 -15.46
CA GLU A 128 -21.28 -17.52 -16.44
C GLU A 128 -22.54 -16.94 -15.80
N GLU A 129 -22.89 -17.39 -14.59
CA GLU A 129 -23.99 -16.81 -13.84
C GLU A 129 -23.72 -15.33 -13.50
N LEU A 130 -22.49 -14.99 -13.09
CA LEU A 130 -22.07 -13.61 -12.84
C LEU A 130 -22.12 -12.74 -14.12
N ARG A 131 -21.70 -13.30 -15.27
CA ARG A 131 -21.81 -12.65 -16.58
C ARG A 131 -23.26 -12.39 -16.97
N ALA A 132 -24.14 -13.35 -16.72
CA ALA A 132 -25.58 -13.17 -16.91
C ALA A 132 -26.15 -12.09 -15.97
N ALA A 133 -25.65 -12.03 -14.73
CA ALA A 133 -26.04 -11.01 -13.75
C ALA A 133 -25.65 -9.60 -14.18
N GLU A 134 -24.44 -9.39 -14.73
CA GLU A 134 -24.02 -8.09 -15.30
C GLU A 134 -24.97 -7.64 -16.41
N ARG A 135 -25.30 -8.53 -17.35
CA ARG A 135 -26.19 -8.22 -18.48
C ARG A 135 -27.62 -7.93 -18.01
N MET A 136 -28.10 -8.69 -17.02
CA MET A 136 -29.40 -8.48 -16.41
C MET A 136 -29.47 -7.12 -15.72
N ALA A 137 -28.48 -6.78 -14.89
CA ALA A 137 -28.41 -5.50 -14.19
C ALA A 137 -28.35 -4.33 -15.18
N ALA A 138 -27.51 -4.42 -16.22
CA ALA A 138 -27.38 -3.39 -17.25
C ALA A 138 -28.69 -3.16 -18.01
N SER A 139 -29.35 -4.24 -18.42
CA SER A 139 -30.65 -4.18 -19.12
C SER A 139 -31.72 -3.56 -18.23
N PHE A 140 -31.83 -4.02 -16.99
CA PHE A 140 -32.82 -3.54 -16.02
C PHE A 140 -32.59 -2.07 -15.65
N SER A 141 -31.35 -1.66 -15.45
CA SER A 141 -30.98 -0.28 -15.13
C SER A 141 -31.34 0.68 -16.28
N LYS A 142 -31.10 0.26 -17.53
CA LYS A 142 -31.48 1.02 -18.72
C LYS A 142 -33.00 1.17 -18.85
N GLN A 143 -33.75 0.10 -18.55
CA GLN A 143 -35.22 0.13 -18.59
C GLN A 143 -35.83 1.06 -17.52
N ASN A 144 -35.26 1.10 -16.33
CA ASN A 144 -35.81 1.84 -15.18
C ASN A 144 -35.11 3.19 -14.93
N ASN A 145 -34.22 3.62 -15.83
CA ASN A 145 -33.44 4.85 -15.73
C ASN A 145 -32.67 4.98 -14.39
N MET A 146 -32.06 3.88 -13.96
CA MET A 146 -31.21 3.85 -12.77
C MET A 146 -29.74 3.99 -13.15
N SER A 147 -28.94 4.48 -12.21
CA SER A 147 -27.49 4.55 -12.32
C SER A 147 -26.87 3.21 -11.89
N LEU A 148 -26.16 2.57 -12.82
CA LEU A 148 -25.48 1.30 -12.57
C LEU A 148 -23.97 1.48 -12.71
N LEU A 149 -23.25 1.06 -11.67
CA LEU A 149 -21.80 0.90 -11.66
C LEU A 149 -21.48 -0.60 -11.57
N ILE A 150 -20.82 -1.14 -12.60
CA ILE A 150 -20.30 -2.51 -12.56
C ILE A 150 -18.80 -2.41 -12.27
N LEU A 151 -18.36 -2.96 -11.14
CA LEU A 151 -16.97 -2.90 -10.72
C LEU A 151 -16.33 -4.27 -10.91
N ARG A 152 -15.54 -4.45 -11.98
CA ARG A 152 -14.74 -5.66 -12.19
C ARG A 152 -13.42 -5.51 -11.45
N MET A 153 -13.03 -6.50 -10.67
CA MET A 153 -11.80 -6.45 -9.87
C MET A 153 -11.06 -7.77 -9.93
N GLY A 154 -9.74 -7.72 -9.73
CA GLY A 154 -8.89 -8.89 -9.54
C GLY A 154 -9.16 -9.62 -8.22
N LEU A 155 -8.36 -10.63 -7.93
CA LEU A 155 -8.44 -11.41 -6.70
C LEU A 155 -8.06 -10.56 -5.49
N LEU A 156 -8.76 -10.73 -4.37
CA LEU A 156 -8.59 -9.85 -3.22
C LEU A 156 -7.71 -10.45 -2.14
N PHE A 157 -6.93 -9.59 -1.49
CA PHE A 157 -6.27 -9.88 -0.22
C PHE A 157 -6.49 -8.75 0.78
N SER A 158 -6.59 -9.07 2.07
CA SER A 158 -6.84 -8.11 3.14
C SER A 158 -6.20 -8.54 4.47
N ASP A 159 -6.21 -7.63 5.45
CA ASP A 159 -5.83 -7.91 6.84
C ASP A 159 -7.03 -8.20 7.75
N ASP A 160 -8.24 -8.22 7.18
CA ASP A 160 -9.48 -8.61 7.85
C ASP A 160 -9.72 -10.12 7.66
N ILE A 161 -10.59 -10.69 8.51
CA ILE A 161 -10.95 -12.12 8.49
C ILE A 161 -12.32 -12.25 7.86
N THR A 162 -12.36 -12.78 6.65
CA THR A 162 -13.55 -12.99 5.84
C THR A 162 -13.45 -14.29 5.03
N THR A 163 -14.47 -15.12 5.02
CA THR A 163 -14.32 -16.50 4.52
C THR A 163 -14.41 -16.64 2.99
N ALA A 164 -14.36 -15.53 2.24
CA ALA A 164 -14.88 -15.48 0.87
C ALA A 164 -13.84 -15.32 -0.24
N THR A 165 -12.54 -15.16 0.08
CA THR A 165 -11.47 -14.97 -0.92
C THR A 165 -10.64 -16.24 -1.11
N LEU A 166 -9.99 -16.35 -2.27
CA LEU A 166 -9.04 -17.44 -2.56
C LEU A 166 -7.86 -17.45 -1.58
N VAL A 167 -7.34 -16.26 -1.26
CA VAL A 167 -6.19 -16.10 -0.35
C VAL A 167 -6.54 -16.60 1.05
N GLU A 168 -7.73 -16.29 1.54
CA GLU A 168 -8.17 -16.72 2.87
C GLU A 168 -8.49 -18.21 2.92
N GLN A 169 -8.96 -18.80 1.81
CA GLN A 169 -9.08 -20.25 1.69
C GLN A 169 -7.70 -20.93 1.77
N LEU A 170 -6.70 -20.42 1.04
CA LEU A 170 -5.33 -20.97 1.09
C LEU A 170 -4.73 -20.88 2.49
N ILE A 171 -4.90 -19.72 3.17
CA ILE A 171 -4.48 -19.57 4.57
C ILE A 171 -5.17 -20.62 5.43
N HIS A 172 -6.49 -20.80 5.27
CA HIS A 172 -7.23 -21.74 6.06
C HIS A 172 -6.77 -23.19 5.83
N ASP A 173 -6.72 -23.64 4.58
CA ASP A 173 -6.35 -25.01 4.21
C ASP A 173 -4.93 -25.32 4.73
N MET A 174 -3.98 -24.38 4.58
CA MET A 174 -2.60 -24.54 5.08
C MET A 174 -2.47 -24.48 6.60
N THR A 175 -3.38 -23.81 7.32
CA THR A 175 -3.36 -23.79 8.80
C THR A 175 -3.97 -25.03 9.45
N GLU A 176 -4.90 -25.70 8.77
CA GLU A 176 -5.57 -26.91 9.27
C GLU A 176 -4.89 -28.20 8.77
N ASP A 177 -3.70 -28.09 8.18
CA ASP A 177 -2.96 -29.19 7.53
C ASP A 177 -3.75 -29.93 6.42
N ASP A 178 -4.73 -29.25 5.81
CA ASP A 178 -5.44 -29.72 4.62
C ASP A 178 -4.59 -29.43 3.37
N VAL A 179 -4.70 -30.28 2.34
CA VAL A 179 -3.99 -30.07 1.07
C VAL A 179 -4.60 -28.86 0.34
N PRO A 180 -3.85 -27.74 0.17
CA PRO A 180 -4.38 -26.55 -0.46
C PRO A 180 -4.57 -26.78 -1.96
N ARG A 181 -5.77 -26.44 -2.45
CA ARG A 181 -6.18 -26.60 -3.86
C ARG A 181 -6.45 -25.26 -4.51
N ILE A 182 -5.78 -25.00 -5.62
CA ILE A 182 -5.96 -23.80 -6.45
C ILE A 182 -6.43 -24.21 -7.86
N PRO A 183 -7.44 -23.55 -8.46
CA PRO A 183 -7.92 -23.92 -9.81
C PRO A 183 -6.92 -23.59 -10.92
N PHE A 184 -5.94 -22.73 -10.65
CA PHE A 184 -4.99 -22.21 -11.62
C PHE A 184 -3.72 -23.06 -11.71
N THR A 185 -3.07 -23.02 -12.89
CA THR A 185 -1.73 -23.59 -13.07
C THR A 185 -0.68 -22.77 -12.30
N ALA A 186 0.44 -23.38 -11.93
CA ALA A 186 1.49 -22.71 -11.15
C ALA A 186 2.05 -21.43 -11.83
N ASP A 187 2.02 -21.39 -13.16
CA ASP A 187 2.57 -20.30 -13.96
C ASP A 187 1.49 -19.27 -14.36
N SER A 188 0.26 -19.40 -13.84
CA SER A 188 -0.81 -18.42 -14.06
C SER A 188 -0.49 -17.08 -13.40
N GLU A 189 -0.75 -15.98 -14.10
CA GLU A 189 -0.52 -14.61 -13.65
C GLU A 189 -1.80 -14.02 -13.06
N LEU A 190 -1.83 -13.86 -11.74
CA LEU A 190 -2.98 -13.40 -10.98
C LEU A 190 -2.78 -11.95 -10.53
N ASP A 191 -3.73 -11.06 -10.83
CA ASP A 191 -3.71 -9.72 -10.24
C ASP A 191 -4.34 -9.74 -8.84
N LEU A 192 -3.50 -9.47 -7.84
CA LEU A 192 -3.87 -9.46 -6.43
C LEU A 192 -4.06 -8.02 -5.96
N LEU A 193 -5.31 -7.64 -5.74
CA LEU A 193 -5.71 -6.30 -5.32
C LEU A 193 -5.94 -6.26 -3.81
N CYS A 194 -5.34 -5.27 -3.14
CA CYS A 194 -5.62 -5.04 -1.74
C CYS A 194 -7.05 -4.50 -1.55
N ALA A 195 -7.82 -5.10 -0.65
CA ALA A 195 -9.21 -4.70 -0.41
C ALA A 195 -9.35 -3.23 0.07
N SER A 196 -8.32 -2.69 0.74
CA SER A 196 -8.29 -1.28 1.15
C SER A 196 -8.10 -0.32 -0.03
N ASP A 197 -7.30 -0.70 -1.02
CA ASP A 197 -7.10 0.08 -2.25
C ASP A 197 -8.33 0.02 -3.16
N LEU A 198 -9.01 -1.13 -3.21
CA LEU A 198 -10.32 -1.27 -3.87
C LEU A 198 -11.35 -0.29 -3.28
N ALA A 199 -11.42 -0.21 -1.95
CA ALA A 199 -12.35 0.69 -1.27
C ALA A 199 -12.09 2.17 -1.61
N GLU A 200 -10.82 2.55 -1.76
CA GLU A 200 -10.43 3.89 -2.22
C GLU A 200 -10.80 4.13 -3.70
N ALA A 201 -10.61 3.13 -4.57
CA ALA A 201 -11.04 3.21 -5.97
C ALA A 201 -12.55 3.44 -6.05
N PHE A 202 -13.32 2.66 -5.30
CA PHE A 202 -14.77 2.76 -5.25
C PHE A 202 -15.23 4.12 -4.72
N LEU A 203 -14.60 4.66 -3.66
CA LEU A 203 -14.91 6.00 -3.14
C LEU A 203 -14.75 7.08 -4.22
N ARG A 204 -13.67 7.03 -5.00
CA ARG A 204 -13.42 8.00 -6.08
C ARG A 204 -14.45 7.89 -7.20
N LEU A 205 -14.81 6.68 -7.60
CA LEU A 205 -15.85 6.43 -8.62
C LEU A 205 -17.22 6.96 -8.16
N VAL A 206 -17.58 6.72 -6.89
CA VAL A 206 -18.82 7.24 -6.30
C VAL A 206 -18.82 8.78 -6.28
N ASN A 207 -17.70 9.40 -5.90
CA ASN A 207 -17.57 10.86 -5.85
C ASN A 207 -17.69 11.52 -7.24
N LEU A 208 -17.17 10.85 -8.27
CA LEU A 208 -17.29 11.30 -9.67
C LEU A 208 -18.65 10.96 -10.30
N ASN A 209 -19.51 10.23 -9.59
CA ASN A 209 -20.79 9.72 -10.10
C ASN A 209 -20.65 8.94 -11.43
N THR A 210 -19.62 8.11 -11.54
CA THR A 210 -19.38 7.33 -12.75
C THR A 210 -20.43 6.23 -12.96
N MET A 211 -20.57 5.81 -14.21
CA MET A 211 -21.61 4.92 -14.71
C MET A 211 -20.99 3.92 -15.68
N GLY A 212 -21.52 2.70 -15.73
CA GLY A 212 -21.04 1.65 -16.62
C GLY A 212 -20.06 0.70 -15.93
N THR A 213 -19.28 -0.01 -16.75
CA THR A 213 -18.34 -1.03 -16.29
C THR A 213 -16.95 -0.42 -16.17
N HIS A 214 -16.34 -0.56 -15.00
CA HIS A 214 -14.96 -0.16 -14.77
C HIS A 214 -14.18 -1.31 -14.14
N THR A 215 -12.93 -1.46 -14.56
CA THR A 215 -12.06 -2.55 -14.12
C THR A 215 -10.95 -2.00 -13.21
N VAL A 216 -10.86 -2.53 -11.98
CA VAL A 216 -9.87 -2.16 -10.96
C VAL A 216 -8.81 -3.25 -10.88
N LEU A 217 -7.62 -2.92 -11.37
CA LEU A 217 -6.46 -3.81 -11.41
C LEU A 217 -5.23 -3.07 -10.89
N THR A 218 -4.30 -3.80 -10.25
CA THR A 218 -3.05 -3.23 -9.78
C THR A 218 -2.05 -3.02 -10.93
N GLY A 219 -2.14 -3.82 -11.99
CA GLY A 219 -1.17 -3.82 -13.08
C GLY A 219 0.20 -4.39 -12.68
N SER A 220 0.24 -5.21 -11.63
CA SER A 220 1.44 -5.92 -11.16
C SER A 220 1.06 -7.37 -10.83
N PRO A 221 0.84 -8.22 -11.86
CA PRO A 221 0.40 -9.59 -11.65
C PRO A 221 1.46 -10.42 -10.94
N VAL A 222 1.00 -11.40 -10.17
CA VAL A 222 1.82 -12.33 -9.38
C VAL A 222 1.51 -13.74 -9.81
N THR A 223 2.54 -14.59 -9.93
CA THR A 223 2.29 -15.98 -10.31
C THR A 223 1.58 -16.73 -9.19
N ALA A 224 0.68 -17.64 -9.56
CA ALA A 224 -0.02 -18.54 -8.63
C ALA A 224 0.97 -19.28 -7.70
N ARG A 225 2.13 -19.68 -8.24
CA ARG A 225 3.24 -20.24 -7.46
C ARG A 225 3.73 -19.28 -6.38
N THR A 226 4.00 -18.03 -6.72
CA THR A 226 4.52 -17.02 -5.77
C THR A 226 3.51 -16.72 -4.66
N LEU A 227 2.21 -16.64 -5.00
CA LEU A 227 1.13 -16.53 -4.01
C LEU A 227 1.17 -17.73 -3.05
N CYS A 228 1.13 -18.93 -3.59
CA CYS A 228 1.10 -20.17 -2.80
C CYS A 228 2.34 -20.31 -1.90
N THR A 229 3.54 -19.99 -2.40
CA THR A 229 4.77 -20.03 -1.60
C THR A 229 4.78 -18.98 -0.49
N SER A 230 4.22 -17.79 -0.75
CA SER A 230 4.15 -16.71 0.25
C SER A 230 3.19 -17.09 1.37
N VAL A 231 2.03 -17.67 1.03
CA VAL A 231 1.06 -18.17 2.03
C VAL A 231 1.64 -19.34 2.82
N ALA A 232 2.31 -20.30 2.15
CA ALA A 232 2.93 -21.45 2.81
C ALA A 232 4.05 -21.02 3.77
N HIS A 233 4.88 -20.04 3.37
CA HIS A 233 5.92 -19.47 4.23
C HIS A 233 5.33 -18.84 5.49
N VAL A 234 4.26 -18.06 5.34
CA VAL A 234 3.60 -17.35 6.44
C VAL A 234 2.78 -18.28 7.35
N ALA A 235 2.19 -19.34 6.80
CA ALA A 235 1.45 -20.36 7.55
C ALA A 235 2.35 -21.49 8.11
N HIS A 236 3.65 -21.47 7.86
CA HIS A 236 4.60 -22.54 8.21
C HIS A 236 4.25 -23.93 7.65
N TYR A 237 3.58 -23.97 6.49
CA TYR A 237 3.17 -25.20 5.84
C TYR A 237 4.28 -25.77 4.95
N SER A 238 4.55 -27.07 5.08
CA SER A 238 5.62 -27.78 4.35
C SER A 238 5.11 -28.92 3.45
N GLY A 239 3.79 -29.04 3.27
CA GLY A 239 3.18 -30.08 2.43
C GLY A 239 3.12 -29.71 0.94
N GLU A 240 2.61 -30.64 0.13
CA GLU A 240 2.39 -30.41 -1.31
C GLU A 240 1.18 -29.51 -1.56
N ILE A 241 1.19 -28.81 -2.71
CA ILE A 241 0.14 -27.89 -3.16
C ILE A 241 -0.41 -28.42 -4.49
N GLU A 242 -1.73 -28.61 -4.57
CA GLU A 242 -2.40 -29.12 -5.77
C GLU A 242 -2.80 -27.96 -6.69
N TYR A 243 -2.12 -27.87 -7.84
CA TYR A 243 -2.44 -26.91 -8.90
C TYR A 243 -3.43 -27.49 -9.91
N GLY A 244 -4.40 -26.68 -10.31
CA GLY A 244 -5.38 -27.02 -11.34
C GLY A 244 -4.84 -26.87 -12.76
N GLY A 245 -5.72 -27.11 -13.74
CA GLY A 245 -5.40 -27.07 -15.17
C GLY A 245 -5.71 -25.75 -15.87
N THR A 246 -6.32 -24.78 -15.19
CA THR A 246 -6.75 -23.52 -15.81
C THR A 246 -5.57 -22.55 -15.88
N GLN A 247 -5.13 -22.17 -17.07
CA GLN A 247 -4.11 -21.15 -17.23
C GLN A 247 -4.77 -19.77 -17.30
N TYR A 248 -4.38 -18.87 -16.40
CA TYR A 248 -4.81 -17.48 -16.40
C TYR A 248 -3.63 -16.56 -16.71
N LEU A 249 -3.81 -15.64 -17.65
CA LEU A 249 -2.85 -14.60 -17.99
C LEU A 249 -3.56 -13.26 -17.83
N CYS A 250 -3.08 -12.43 -16.90
CA CYS A 250 -3.67 -11.13 -16.66
C CYS A 250 -3.45 -10.22 -17.88
N ASP A 251 -4.53 -9.74 -18.50
CA ASP A 251 -4.42 -8.77 -19.61
C ASP A 251 -3.96 -7.42 -19.05
N GLU A 252 -2.85 -6.87 -19.55
CA GLU A 252 -2.21 -5.63 -19.04
C GLU A 252 -3.07 -4.36 -19.23
N ARG A 253 -4.14 -4.46 -20.02
CA ARG A 253 -4.85 -3.33 -20.65
C ARG A 253 -5.90 -2.57 -19.80
N PRO A 254 -6.57 -3.11 -18.76
CA PRO A 254 -7.67 -2.37 -18.12
C PRO A 254 -7.25 -1.35 -17.04
N SER A 255 -6.02 -1.41 -16.52
CA SER A 255 -5.65 -0.61 -15.33
C SER A 255 -5.55 0.90 -15.61
N ASP A 256 -5.37 1.30 -16.86
CA ASP A 256 -5.19 2.72 -17.23
C ASP A 256 -6.51 3.52 -17.19
N GLU A 257 -7.67 2.89 -17.39
CA GLU A 257 -8.95 3.62 -17.47
C GLU A 257 -9.27 4.32 -16.14
N ILE A 258 -9.25 3.59 -15.03
CA ILE A 258 -9.52 4.16 -13.70
C ILE A 258 -8.42 5.15 -13.30
N ARG A 259 -7.15 4.86 -13.64
CA ARG A 259 -6.01 5.76 -13.38
C ARG A 259 -6.20 7.11 -14.08
N LEU A 260 -6.61 7.10 -15.35
CA LEU A 260 -6.87 8.30 -16.13
C LEU A 260 -8.12 9.07 -15.65
N LEU A 261 -9.18 8.35 -15.26
CA LEU A 261 -10.44 8.96 -14.82
C LEU A 261 -10.37 9.57 -13.41
N THR A 262 -9.70 8.88 -12.47
CA THR A 262 -9.78 9.20 -11.04
C THR A 262 -8.43 9.55 -10.40
N GLY A 263 -7.32 9.36 -11.12
CA GLY A 263 -5.97 9.43 -10.55
C GLY A 263 -5.70 8.37 -9.48
N TRP A 264 -6.51 7.31 -9.40
CA TRP A 264 -6.32 6.21 -8.45
C TRP A 264 -5.12 5.37 -8.85
N MET A 265 -4.29 5.00 -7.88
CA MET A 265 -3.21 4.05 -8.05
C MET A 265 -3.18 3.09 -6.85
N PRO A 266 -2.85 1.80 -7.05
CA PRO A 266 -2.70 0.85 -5.95
C PRO A 266 -1.51 1.25 -5.06
N PHE A 267 -1.66 1.11 -3.74
CA PHE A 267 -0.64 1.47 -2.75
C PHE A 267 -0.06 0.25 -2.01
N TYR A 268 -0.83 -0.83 -1.94
CA TYR A 268 -0.46 -2.09 -1.33
C TYR A 268 -0.34 -3.15 -2.41
N LEU A 269 0.85 -3.24 -3.01
CA LEU A 269 1.17 -4.31 -3.96
C LEU A 269 1.54 -5.59 -3.22
N PHE A 270 1.04 -6.73 -3.72
CA PHE A 270 1.27 -8.03 -3.11
C PHE A 270 2.77 -8.43 -3.04
N PRO A 271 3.61 -8.21 -4.06
CA PRO A 271 5.04 -8.56 -3.97
C PRO A 271 5.82 -7.85 -2.85
N GLU A 272 5.41 -6.63 -2.49
CA GLU A 272 6.11 -5.82 -1.48
C GLU A 272 5.55 -6.01 -0.07
N LYS A 273 4.21 -6.10 0.03
CA LYS A 273 3.50 -6.03 1.32
C LYS A 273 2.57 -7.21 1.56
N GLY A 274 2.44 -8.14 0.62
CA GLY A 274 1.53 -9.30 0.70
C GLY A 274 1.77 -10.12 1.97
N GLU A 275 3.02 -10.52 2.24
CA GLU A 275 3.36 -11.30 3.44
C GLU A 275 2.96 -10.58 4.75
N LEU A 276 3.14 -9.26 4.83
CA LEU A 276 2.74 -8.48 6.01
C LEU A 276 1.22 -8.53 6.24
N PHE A 277 0.43 -8.46 5.17
CA PHE A 277 -1.03 -8.58 5.24
C PHE A 277 -1.45 -10.00 5.64
N LEU A 278 -0.80 -11.02 5.06
CA LEU A 278 -1.04 -12.43 5.41
C LEU A 278 -0.74 -12.71 6.89
N GLN A 279 0.39 -12.23 7.41
CA GLN A 279 0.75 -12.38 8.83
C GLN A 279 -0.26 -11.71 9.76
N LYS A 280 -0.74 -10.52 9.40
CA LYS A 280 -1.78 -9.81 10.17
C LYS A 280 -3.10 -10.56 10.16
N SER A 281 -3.51 -11.11 9.00
CA SER A 281 -4.74 -11.89 8.88
C SER A 281 -4.67 -13.16 9.75
N LEU A 282 -3.55 -13.91 9.69
CA LEU A 282 -3.31 -15.08 10.55
C LEU A 282 -3.32 -14.74 12.05
N SER A 283 -2.61 -13.68 12.44
CA SER A 283 -2.54 -13.23 13.84
C SER A 283 -3.91 -12.80 14.37
N ARG A 284 -4.78 -12.27 13.51
CA ARG A 284 -6.13 -11.90 13.90
C ARG A 284 -7.04 -13.13 13.96
N LYS A 285 -6.90 -14.09 13.04
CA LYS A 285 -7.68 -15.34 13.02
C LYS A 285 -7.48 -16.14 14.32
N THR A 286 -6.24 -16.27 14.77
CA THR A 286 -5.89 -16.90 16.06
C THR A 286 -6.57 -16.19 17.25
N VAL A 287 -6.52 -14.85 17.29
CA VAL A 287 -7.19 -14.06 18.34
C VAL A 287 -8.72 -14.19 18.30
N VAL A 288 -9.33 -14.16 17.12
CA VAL A 288 -10.80 -14.29 16.99
C VAL A 288 -11.26 -15.69 17.35
N GLN A 289 -10.51 -16.73 17.00
CA GLN A 289 -10.81 -18.12 17.38
C GLN A 289 -10.70 -18.30 18.90
N GLU A 290 -9.65 -17.75 19.54
CA GLU A 290 -9.53 -17.73 21.00
C GLU A 290 -10.66 -16.92 21.67
N GLU A 291 -11.09 -15.80 21.09
CA GLU A 291 -12.21 -15.00 21.60
C GLU A 291 -13.58 -15.66 21.40
N GLU A 292 -13.82 -16.36 20.29
CA GLU A 292 -15.05 -17.12 20.04
C GLU A 292 -15.14 -18.36 20.92
N GLU A 293 -14.03 -19.08 21.10
CA GLU A 293 -13.90 -20.15 22.09
C GLU A 293 -14.13 -19.57 23.48
N ARG A 294 -13.47 -18.48 23.84
CA ARG A 294 -13.68 -17.83 25.15
C ARG A 294 -15.12 -17.33 25.32
N ARG A 295 -15.79 -16.82 24.29
CA ARG A 295 -17.20 -16.37 24.34
C ARG A 295 -18.17 -17.54 24.44
N THR A 296 -17.93 -18.64 23.73
CA THR A 296 -18.71 -19.87 23.85
C THR A 296 -18.48 -20.52 25.21
N TRP A 297 -17.25 -20.60 25.70
CA TRP A 297 -16.91 -21.00 27.06
C TRP A 297 -17.52 -20.07 28.12
N LEU A 298 -17.51 -18.74 27.92
CA LEU A 298 -18.16 -17.78 28.82
C LEU A 298 -19.69 -17.89 28.77
N GLN A 299 -20.29 -18.20 27.63
CA GLN A 299 -21.72 -18.48 27.51
C GLN A 299 -22.11 -19.79 28.20
N VAL A 300 -21.27 -20.82 28.10
CA VAL A 300 -21.41 -22.09 28.82
C VAL A 300 -21.24 -21.86 30.33
N LEU A 301 -20.23 -21.09 30.76
CA LEU A 301 -20.00 -20.75 32.18
C LEU A 301 -21.13 -19.89 32.76
N ARG A 302 -21.67 -18.96 31.96
CA ARG A 302 -22.80 -18.10 32.36
C ARG A 302 -24.09 -18.92 32.54
N ASN A 303 -24.31 -19.94 31.71
CA ASN A 303 -25.40 -20.91 31.91
C ASN A 303 -25.18 -21.83 33.14
N HIS A 304 -23.94 -22.08 33.54
CA HIS A 304 -23.62 -22.85 34.76
C HIS A 304 -23.54 -22.01 36.06
N SER A 305 -23.48 -20.68 35.97
CA SER A 305 -23.41 -19.79 37.15
C SER A 305 -24.62 -19.92 38.08
N PHE A 306 -25.83 -20.07 37.51
CA PHE A 306 -27.05 -20.28 38.29
C PHE A 306 -27.04 -21.64 38.99
N ALA A 307 -26.63 -22.70 38.29
CA ALA A 307 -26.55 -24.06 38.84
C ALA A 307 -25.51 -24.14 39.98
N TRP A 308 -24.35 -23.52 39.80
CA TRP A 308 -23.32 -23.46 40.84
C TRP A 308 -23.77 -22.65 42.06
N ALA A 309 -24.41 -21.49 41.86
CA ALA A 309 -24.98 -20.70 42.94
C ALA A 309 -26.08 -21.46 43.69
N THR A 310 -26.92 -22.25 42.99
CA THR A 310 -27.90 -23.11 43.67
C THR A 310 -27.24 -24.21 44.51
N ILE A 311 -26.16 -24.84 44.04
CA ILE A 311 -25.43 -25.85 44.81
C ILE A 311 -24.83 -25.23 46.07
N GLN A 312 -24.22 -24.04 45.96
CA GLN A 312 -23.69 -23.30 47.11
C GLN A 312 -24.79 -22.90 48.10
N ASN A 313 -25.97 -22.51 47.59
CA ASN A 313 -27.14 -22.19 48.41
C ASN A 313 -27.63 -23.41 49.20
N PHE A 314 -27.77 -24.57 48.56
CA PHE A 314 -28.13 -25.83 49.22
C PHE A 314 -27.07 -26.31 50.21
N LEU A 315 -25.78 -26.15 49.91
CA LEU A 315 -24.69 -26.47 50.81
C LEU A 315 -24.76 -25.61 52.09
N LEU A 316 -24.91 -24.29 51.94
CA LEU A 316 -25.01 -23.37 53.07
C LEU A 316 -26.27 -23.61 53.88
N PHE A 317 -27.38 -23.98 53.23
CA PHE A 317 -28.61 -24.42 53.90
C PHE A 317 -28.38 -25.69 54.74
N ALA A 318 -27.67 -26.69 54.22
CA ALA A 318 -27.37 -27.91 54.97
C ALA A 318 -26.54 -27.61 56.24
N VAL A 319 -25.58 -26.69 56.15
CA VAL A 319 -24.80 -26.20 57.30
C VAL A 319 -25.69 -25.45 58.29
N ALA A 320 -26.56 -24.55 57.81
CA ALA A 320 -27.48 -23.82 58.67
C ALA A 320 -28.50 -24.74 59.37
N ALA A 321 -29.03 -25.75 58.65
CA ALA A 321 -29.98 -26.72 59.17
C ALA A 321 -29.35 -27.64 60.23
N THR A 322 -28.15 -28.16 59.98
CA THR A 322 -27.41 -28.97 60.97
C THR A 322 -27.05 -28.17 62.22
N THR A 323 -26.62 -26.93 62.06
CA THR A 323 -26.34 -26.02 63.20
C THR A 323 -27.60 -25.74 64.00
N SER A 324 -28.74 -25.53 63.33
CA SER A 324 -30.03 -25.31 64.01
C SER A 324 -30.57 -26.55 64.74
N ALA A 325 -30.24 -27.76 64.25
CA ALA A 325 -30.66 -29.02 64.87
C ALA A 325 -29.78 -29.41 66.08
N LEU A 326 -28.52 -28.99 66.10
CA LEU A 326 -27.56 -29.28 67.18
C LEU A 326 -27.67 -28.32 68.36
N THR A 327 -28.41 -27.21 68.23
CA THR A 327 -28.40 -26.11 69.19
C THR A 327 -29.81 -25.84 69.71
N GLU A 328 -30.28 -26.64 70.67
CA GLU A 328 -31.66 -26.56 71.22
C GLU A 328 -31.91 -25.35 72.16
N ASP A 329 -30.89 -24.59 72.58
CA ASP A 329 -30.99 -23.62 73.70
C ASP A 329 -31.01 -22.11 73.34
N TRP A 330 -31.04 -21.69 72.08
CA TRP A 330 -31.07 -20.25 71.72
C TRP A 330 -32.48 -19.63 71.60
N SER A 331 -33.48 -20.26 72.22
CA SER A 331 -34.88 -19.85 72.15
C SER A 331 -35.21 -18.52 72.85
N ASP A 332 -34.26 -17.94 73.60
CA ASP A 332 -34.42 -16.62 74.24
C ASP A 332 -34.30 -15.43 73.27
N LEU A 333 -33.69 -15.60 72.09
CA LEU A 333 -33.76 -14.63 70.98
C LEU A 333 -34.93 -14.97 70.07
N ARG A 334 -36.15 -14.82 70.61
CA ARG A 334 -37.47 -15.18 70.03
C ARG A 334 -37.70 -14.90 68.53
N TYR A 335 -36.89 -14.06 67.87
CA TYR A 335 -37.04 -13.64 66.47
C TYR A 335 -35.74 -13.61 65.63
N VAL A 336 -34.55 -13.89 66.20
CA VAL A 336 -33.26 -13.89 65.48
C VAL A 336 -32.68 -15.30 65.47
N ASP A 337 -32.95 -16.04 64.39
CA ASP A 337 -32.54 -17.44 64.17
C ASP A 337 -31.35 -17.51 63.18
N VAL A 338 -30.55 -18.58 63.24
CA VAL A 338 -29.50 -18.95 62.28
C VAL A 338 -30.05 -18.95 60.84
N ARG A 339 -31.33 -19.28 60.67
CA ARG A 339 -32.04 -19.23 59.39
C ARG A 339 -32.13 -17.81 58.81
N LEU A 340 -32.30 -16.78 59.65
CA LEU A 340 -32.31 -15.38 59.20
C LEU A 340 -30.95 -15.00 58.62
N LEU A 341 -29.88 -15.36 59.33
CA LEU A 341 -28.50 -15.07 58.94
C LEU A 341 -28.15 -15.76 57.60
N TYR A 342 -28.58 -17.00 57.42
CA TYR A 342 -28.47 -17.71 56.14
C TYR A 342 -29.16 -16.95 54.99
N VAL A 343 -30.41 -16.53 55.16
CA VAL A 343 -31.17 -15.80 54.12
C VAL A 343 -30.47 -14.49 53.75
N VAL A 344 -29.99 -13.73 54.75
CA VAL A 344 -29.29 -12.46 54.55
C VAL A 344 -27.99 -12.65 53.78
N ILE A 345 -27.17 -13.64 54.14
CA ILE A 345 -25.88 -13.92 53.46
C ILE A 345 -26.13 -14.28 52.00
N ILE A 346 -27.08 -15.17 51.71
CA ILE A 346 -27.37 -15.58 50.34
C ILE A 346 -27.94 -14.41 49.52
N ALA A 347 -28.87 -13.64 50.09
CA ALA A 347 -29.50 -12.52 49.40
C ALA A 347 -28.49 -11.42 49.01
N ILE A 348 -27.53 -11.12 49.89
CA ILE A 348 -26.49 -10.11 49.63
C ILE A 348 -25.42 -10.62 48.65
N THR A 349 -25.13 -11.93 48.65
CA THR A 349 -24.03 -12.48 47.83
C THR A 349 -24.48 -12.88 46.43
N PHE A 350 -25.70 -13.42 46.30
CA PHE A 350 -26.19 -14.03 45.06
C PHE A 350 -27.43 -13.35 44.47
N GLY A 351 -27.93 -12.28 45.08
CA GLY A 351 -29.02 -11.49 44.53
C GLY A 351 -30.43 -12.03 44.80
N MET A 352 -31.44 -11.42 44.17
CA MET A 352 -32.85 -11.65 44.51
C MET A 352 -33.33 -13.06 44.20
N ARG A 353 -32.88 -13.65 43.08
CA ARG A 353 -33.32 -14.99 42.67
C ARG A 353 -32.94 -16.07 43.70
N GLN A 354 -31.69 -16.05 44.18
CA GLN A 354 -31.22 -17.00 45.18
C GLN A 354 -31.71 -16.65 46.59
N GLY A 355 -31.86 -15.36 46.91
CA GLY A 355 -32.46 -14.90 48.17
C GLY A 355 -33.90 -15.38 48.36
N LEU A 356 -34.71 -15.42 47.30
CA LEU A 356 -36.08 -15.97 47.34
C LEU A 356 -36.08 -17.49 47.58
N ILE A 357 -35.17 -18.23 46.93
CA ILE A 357 -35.02 -19.68 47.14
C ILE A 357 -34.56 -19.96 48.59
N ALA A 358 -33.61 -19.18 49.10
CA ALA A 358 -33.14 -19.28 50.48
C ALA A 358 -34.26 -18.99 51.48
N THR A 359 -35.08 -17.97 51.22
CA THR A 359 -36.27 -17.64 52.02
C THR A 359 -37.24 -18.81 52.05
N ALA A 360 -37.55 -19.42 50.89
CA ALA A 360 -38.44 -20.58 50.82
C ALA A 360 -37.88 -21.78 51.63
N LEU A 361 -36.58 -22.05 51.53
CA LEU A 361 -35.92 -23.12 52.31
C LEU A 361 -35.94 -22.83 53.82
N ALA A 362 -35.72 -21.58 54.23
CA ALA A 362 -35.80 -21.16 55.63
C ALA A 362 -37.23 -21.30 56.20
N CYS A 363 -38.24 -20.93 55.42
CA CYS A 363 -39.65 -21.12 55.76
C CYS A 363 -40.02 -22.60 55.93
N CYS A 364 -39.58 -23.45 55.00
CA CYS A 364 -39.77 -24.91 55.10
C CYS A 364 -39.06 -25.49 56.33
N SER A 365 -37.81 -25.07 56.60
CA SER A 365 -37.05 -25.51 57.77
C SER A 365 -37.75 -25.14 59.08
N TYR A 366 -38.27 -23.92 59.18
CA TYR A 366 -39.03 -23.46 60.36
C TYR A 366 -40.33 -24.25 60.55
N ALA A 367 -41.07 -24.53 59.47
CA ALA A 367 -42.28 -25.36 59.53
C ALA A 367 -41.99 -26.80 60.01
N VAL A 368 -40.89 -27.40 59.53
CA VAL A 368 -40.45 -28.74 59.99
C VAL A 368 -40.03 -28.73 61.46
N SER A 369 -39.39 -27.65 61.93
CA SER A 369 -39.04 -27.44 63.34
C SER A 369 -40.27 -27.42 64.25
N LEU A 370 -41.35 -26.77 63.78
CA LEU A 370 -42.61 -26.65 64.50
C LEU A 370 -43.32 -28.02 64.62
N LEU A 371 -43.30 -28.81 63.54
CA LEU A 371 -43.83 -30.18 63.51
C LEU A 371 -43.07 -31.13 64.44
N HIS A 372 -41.73 -31.05 64.48
CA HIS A 372 -40.91 -31.85 65.40
C HIS A 372 -41.18 -31.50 66.87
N SER A 373 -41.59 -30.27 67.15
CA SER A 373 -41.96 -29.80 68.50
C SER A 373 -43.37 -30.24 68.93
N GLY A 374 -44.08 -31.05 68.12
CA GLY A 374 -45.41 -31.58 68.44
C GLY A 374 -46.57 -30.62 68.24
N ILE A 375 -46.35 -29.51 67.51
CA ILE A 375 -47.38 -28.50 67.22
C ILE A 375 -48.05 -28.83 65.88
N ASP A 376 -49.37 -29.00 65.89
CA ASP A 376 -50.15 -29.26 64.67
C ASP A 376 -50.04 -28.10 63.67
N LEU A 377 -50.02 -28.43 62.38
CA LEU A 377 -49.92 -27.44 61.29
C LEU A 377 -51.08 -26.42 61.31
N SER A 378 -52.23 -26.79 61.89
CA SER A 378 -53.36 -25.89 62.11
C SER A 378 -53.00 -24.73 63.05
N TYR A 379 -52.11 -24.95 64.03
CA TYR A 379 -51.64 -23.92 64.97
C TYR A 379 -50.92 -22.77 64.26
N LEU A 380 -50.25 -23.07 63.15
CA LEU A 380 -49.60 -22.07 62.29
C LEU A 380 -50.63 -21.09 61.73
N LEU A 381 -51.88 -21.51 61.46
CA LEU A 381 -52.95 -20.65 60.94
C LEU A 381 -53.69 -19.84 62.03
N TYR A 382 -53.67 -20.30 63.29
CA TYR A 382 -54.42 -19.66 64.38
C TYR A 382 -53.58 -18.70 65.23
N ASN A 383 -52.27 -18.93 65.39
CA ASN A 383 -51.41 -18.08 66.21
C ASN A 383 -50.64 -17.06 65.36
N VAL A 384 -50.98 -15.77 65.47
CA VAL A 384 -50.29 -14.68 64.75
C VAL A 384 -48.80 -14.60 65.08
N GLY A 385 -48.38 -15.06 66.26
CA GLY A 385 -46.97 -15.08 66.67
C GLY A 385 -46.09 -16.00 65.81
N THR A 386 -46.64 -17.05 65.21
CA THR A 386 -45.87 -17.97 64.35
C THR A 386 -45.64 -17.41 62.95
N TRP A 387 -46.29 -16.31 62.57
CA TRP A 387 -46.15 -15.68 61.25
C TRP A 387 -44.96 -14.72 61.18
N ILE A 388 -44.51 -14.23 62.34
CA ILE A 388 -43.46 -13.20 62.44
C ILE A 388 -42.16 -13.64 61.75
N PRO A 389 -41.62 -14.87 61.96
CA PRO A 389 -40.39 -15.30 61.30
C PRO A 389 -40.51 -15.39 59.77
N PHE A 390 -41.65 -15.86 59.24
CA PHE A 390 -41.90 -15.92 57.79
C PHE A 390 -41.85 -14.54 57.13
N ILE A 391 -42.45 -13.53 57.79
CA ILE A 391 -42.44 -12.15 57.31
C ILE A 391 -41.01 -11.59 57.36
N ILE A 392 -40.28 -11.80 58.46
CA ILE A 392 -38.91 -11.29 58.62
C ILE A 392 -37.96 -11.92 57.57
N TYR A 393 -38.04 -13.24 57.33
CA TYR A 393 -37.24 -13.89 56.29
C TYR A 393 -37.56 -13.34 54.90
N GLY A 394 -38.85 -13.15 54.59
CA GLY A 394 -39.29 -12.58 53.32
C GLY A 394 -38.80 -11.15 53.09
N VAL A 395 -38.93 -10.28 54.09
CA VAL A 395 -38.47 -8.88 54.00
C VAL A 395 -36.95 -8.81 53.89
N ALA A 396 -36.22 -9.58 54.71
CA ALA A 396 -34.76 -9.60 54.67
C ALA A 396 -34.21 -10.14 53.34
N GLY A 397 -34.79 -11.24 52.82
CA GLY A 397 -34.40 -11.82 51.55
C GLY A 397 -34.71 -10.91 50.36
N ALA A 398 -35.90 -10.29 50.34
CA ALA A 398 -36.28 -9.37 49.26
C ALA A 398 -35.48 -8.06 49.29
N PHE A 399 -35.29 -7.44 50.46
CA PHE A 399 -34.55 -6.19 50.60
C PHE A 399 -33.06 -6.39 50.31
N GLY A 400 -32.44 -7.42 50.90
CA GLY A 400 -31.03 -7.76 50.65
C GLY A 400 -30.78 -8.13 49.19
N GLY A 401 -31.67 -8.91 48.59
CA GLY A 401 -31.59 -9.32 47.19
C GLY A 401 -31.71 -8.14 46.22
N TYR A 402 -32.70 -7.26 46.44
CA TYR A 402 -32.87 -6.06 45.62
C TYR A 402 -31.66 -5.12 45.71
N TRP A 403 -31.11 -4.92 46.90
CA TRP A 403 -29.95 -4.05 47.08
C TRP A 403 -28.70 -4.62 46.40
N SER A 404 -28.48 -5.93 46.52
CA SER A 404 -27.40 -6.64 45.83
C SER A 404 -27.54 -6.50 44.31
N ASP A 405 -28.70 -6.83 43.75
CA ASP A 405 -28.94 -6.76 42.30
C ASP A 405 -28.75 -5.33 41.78
N LYS A 406 -29.32 -4.33 42.48
CA LYS A 406 -29.15 -2.92 42.11
C LYS A 406 -27.70 -2.48 42.09
N LYS A 407 -26.90 -2.91 43.07
CA LYS A 407 -25.47 -2.57 43.14
C LYS A 407 -24.67 -3.26 42.05
N ASN A 408 -25.00 -4.51 41.75
CA ASN A 408 -24.34 -5.27 40.70
C ASN A 408 -24.67 -4.71 39.31
N ASP A 409 -25.92 -4.33 39.08
CA ASP A 409 -26.36 -3.65 37.85
C ASP A 409 -25.65 -2.29 37.67
N GLU A 410 -25.56 -1.49 38.73
CA GLU A 410 -24.85 -0.20 38.73
C GLU A 410 -23.36 -0.39 38.39
N TYR A 411 -22.71 -1.39 39.01
CA TYR A 411 -21.33 -1.74 38.73
C TYR A 411 -21.12 -2.19 37.28
N ASP A 412 -22.00 -3.06 36.76
CA ASP A 412 -21.98 -3.50 35.36
C ASP A 412 -22.16 -2.34 34.38
N THR A 413 -23.07 -1.40 34.67
CA THR A 413 -23.26 -0.20 33.83
C THR A 413 -22.02 0.70 33.83
N LEU A 414 -21.45 0.99 35.00
CA LEU A 414 -20.20 1.77 35.14
C LEU A 414 -19.04 1.12 34.41
N GLN A 415 -18.95 -0.21 34.45
CA GLN A 415 -17.89 -0.94 33.76
C GLN A 415 -18.06 -0.87 32.23
N ARG A 416 -19.30 -1.00 31.72
CA ARG A 416 -19.60 -0.80 30.30
C ARG A 416 -19.29 0.63 29.85
N GLU A 417 -19.67 1.64 30.64
CA GLU A 417 -19.35 3.04 30.33
C GLU A 417 -17.85 3.30 30.32
N LYS A 418 -17.09 2.74 31.26
CA LYS A 418 -15.63 2.82 31.30
C LYS A 418 -15.01 2.18 30.06
N ASP A 419 -15.47 1.00 29.67
CA ASP A 419 -14.98 0.29 28.50
C ASP A 419 -15.30 1.07 27.21
N GLU A 420 -16.51 1.62 27.09
CA GLU A 420 -16.91 2.50 25.99
C GLU A 420 -16.04 3.77 25.93
N LEU A 421 -15.76 4.39 27.08
CA LEU A 421 -14.92 5.58 27.15
C LEU A 421 -13.47 5.28 26.74
N ASN A 422 -12.92 4.13 27.17
CA ASN A 422 -11.60 3.68 26.76
C ASN A 422 -11.53 3.42 25.25
N GLN A 423 -12.55 2.80 24.67
CA GLN A 423 -12.64 2.60 23.22
C GLN A 423 -12.68 3.92 22.46
N ARG A 424 -13.48 4.90 22.92
CA ARG A 424 -13.52 6.25 22.34
C ARG A 424 -12.17 6.96 22.44
N TYR A 425 -11.51 6.85 23.59
CA TYR A 425 -10.18 7.43 23.81
C TYR A 425 -9.13 6.83 22.87
N ASP A 426 -9.11 5.50 22.72
CA ASP A 426 -8.19 4.82 21.80
C ASP A 426 -8.46 5.16 20.35
N LEU A 427 -9.73 5.30 19.95
CA LEU A 427 -10.09 5.79 18.62
C LEU A 427 -9.54 7.20 18.40
N LEU A 428 -9.79 8.12 19.33
CA LEU A 428 -9.30 9.50 19.24
C LEU A 428 -7.78 9.56 19.13
N LYS A 429 -7.08 8.76 19.94
CA LYS A 429 -5.62 8.66 19.91
C LYS A 429 -5.09 8.14 18.58
N ARG A 430 -5.76 7.17 17.96
CA ARG A 430 -5.42 6.64 16.63
C ARG A 430 -5.67 7.68 15.54
N LEU A 431 -6.85 8.30 15.53
CA LEU A 431 -7.20 9.36 14.57
C LEU A 431 -6.22 10.52 14.64
N TYR A 432 -5.83 10.94 15.85
CA TYR A 432 -4.83 11.98 16.04
C TYR A 432 -3.48 11.61 15.39
N ARG A 433 -3.00 10.37 15.62
CA ARG A 433 -1.75 9.89 15.00
C ARG A 433 -1.84 9.83 13.49
N GLU A 434 -2.97 9.39 12.95
CA GLU A 434 -3.22 9.31 11.51
C GLU A 434 -3.26 10.71 10.87
N VAL A 435 -3.95 11.68 11.50
CA VAL A 435 -3.97 13.08 11.08
C VAL A 435 -2.57 13.69 11.09
N VAL A 436 -1.78 13.42 12.14
CA VAL A 436 -0.39 13.90 12.21
C VAL A 436 0.46 13.26 11.10
N SER A 437 0.28 11.97 10.82
CA SER A 437 0.96 11.28 9.71
C SER A 437 0.61 11.90 8.35
N LEU A 438 -0.70 12.07 8.08
CA LEU A 438 -1.20 12.70 6.86
C LEU A 438 -0.67 14.13 6.72
N LYS A 439 -0.67 14.93 7.79
CA LYS A 439 -0.08 16.28 7.79
C LYS A 439 1.39 16.23 7.38
N ASN A 440 2.17 15.33 7.98
CA ASN A 440 3.59 15.19 7.68
C ASN A 440 3.83 14.72 6.23
N GLN A 441 3.00 13.81 5.72
CA GLN A 441 3.05 13.34 4.33
C GLN A 441 2.67 14.43 3.33
N LEU A 442 1.58 15.16 3.59
CA LEU A 442 1.15 16.30 2.77
C LEU A 442 2.20 17.41 2.77
N GLN A 443 2.80 17.71 3.93
CA GLN A 443 3.89 18.66 4.03
C GLN A 443 5.10 18.20 3.20
N LYS A 444 5.45 16.90 3.24
CA LYS A 444 6.52 16.34 2.40
C LYS A 444 6.18 16.46 0.91
N GLN A 445 4.94 16.18 0.49
CA GLN A 445 4.49 16.34 -0.89
C GLN A 445 4.46 17.81 -1.36
N ILE A 446 4.00 18.75 -0.52
CA ILE A 446 3.96 20.18 -0.85
C ILE A 446 5.37 20.75 -0.99
N VAL A 447 6.30 20.34 -0.10
CA VAL A 447 7.71 20.74 -0.18
C VAL A 447 8.36 20.16 -1.44
N VAL A 448 8.11 18.89 -1.75
CA VAL A 448 8.65 18.23 -2.96
C VAL A 448 8.09 18.84 -4.25
N SER A 449 6.79 19.14 -4.35
CA SER A 449 6.19 19.63 -5.60
C SER A 449 6.55 21.08 -5.92
N LYS A 450 6.56 21.98 -4.93
CA LYS A 450 6.86 23.40 -5.13
C LYS A 450 8.36 23.64 -5.40
N GLU A 451 9.22 22.85 -4.76
CA GLU A 451 10.68 22.95 -4.95
C GLU A 451 11.12 22.34 -6.29
N SER A 452 10.46 21.29 -6.78
CA SER A 452 10.78 20.65 -8.06
C SER A 452 10.57 21.58 -9.26
N PHE A 453 9.48 22.33 -9.32
CA PHE A 453 9.22 23.27 -10.44
C PHE A 453 10.16 24.48 -10.42
N THR A 454 10.47 25.04 -9.25
CA THR A 454 11.43 26.15 -9.14
C THR A 454 12.85 25.69 -9.45
N ARG A 455 13.26 24.49 -9.00
CA ARG A 455 14.54 23.87 -9.39
C ARG A 455 14.58 23.53 -10.89
N MET A 456 13.50 23.00 -11.47
CA MET A 456 13.41 22.72 -12.91
C MET A 456 13.55 24.00 -13.75
N TYR A 457 12.88 25.07 -13.34
CA TYR A 457 13.00 26.35 -14.02
C TYR A 457 14.41 26.95 -13.89
N SER A 458 15.02 26.88 -12.70
CA SER A 458 16.40 27.34 -12.52
C SER A 458 17.38 26.54 -13.39
N ILE A 459 17.19 25.22 -13.49
CA ILE A 459 17.96 24.33 -14.38
C ILE A 459 17.84 24.76 -15.85
N MET A 460 16.62 25.02 -16.35
CA MET A 460 16.43 25.48 -17.73
C MET A 460 17.04 26.88 -17.96
N SER A 461 16.91 27.78 -16.99
CA SER A 461 17.46 29.14 -17.08
C SER A 461 18.99 29.18 -17.03
N GLU A 462 19.63 28.28 -16.27
CA GLU A 462 21.08 28.11 -16.27
C GLU A 462 21.59 27.61 -17.63
N LEU A 463 20.76 26.87 -18.36
CA LEU A 463 21.11 26.30 -19.66
C LEU A 463 20.78 27.21 -20.85
N ASP A 464 20.22 28.40 -20.63
CA ASP A 464 19.95 29.40 -21.69
C ASP A 464 21.18 30.29 -22.02
N SER A 465 22.39 29.79 -21.77
CA SER A 465 23.63 30.51 -22.10
C SER A 465 23.98 30.40 -23.58
N THR A 466 24.45 31.49 -24.17
CA THR A 466 24.91 31.51 -25.57
C THR A 466 26.23 30.76 -25.80
N ASP A 467 26.95 30.39 -24.74
CA ASP A 467 28.24 29.70 -24.82
C ASP A 467 28.10 28.19 -24.58
N GLN A 468 28.66 27.40 -25.49
CA GLN A 468 28.34 25.99 -25.64
C GLN A 468 29.14 25.09 -24.73
N ARG A 469 30.42 25.43 -24.50
CA ARG A 469 31.24 24.73 -23.52
C ARG A 469 30.76 25.04 -22.12
N MET A 470 30.33 26.28 -21.88
CA MET A 470 29.70 26.65 -20.63
C MET A 470 28.43 25.84 -20.37
N LEU A 471 27.62 25.60 -21.41
CA LEU A 471 26.44 24.74 -21.31
C LEU A 471 26.79 23.32 -20.82
N MET A 472 27.81 22.70 -21.41
CA MET A 472 28.26 21.36 -21.00
C MET A 472 28.72 21.33 -19.54
N ALA A 473 29.43 22.38 -19.08
CA ALA A 473 29.85 22.48 -17.69
C ALA A 473 28.67 22.68 -16.72
N ARG A 474 27.73 23.55 -17.08
CA ARG A 474 26.49 23.74 -16.31
C ARG A 474 25.65 22.47 -16.22
N THR A 475 25.57 21.69 -17.29
CA THR A 475 24.91 20.38 -17.29
C THR A 475 25.49 19.43 -16.24
N VAL A 476 26.82 19.35 -16.12
CA VAL A 476 27.47 18.48 -15.11
C VAL A 476 27.12 18.96 -13.70
N ARG A 477 27.17 20.26 -13.44
CA ARG A 477 26.79 20.83 -12.14
C ARG A 477 25.33 20.60 -11.79
N VAL A 478 24.43 20.76 -12.77
CA VAL A 478 23.00 20.44 -12.62
C VAL A 478 22.79 18.96 -12.30
N ALA A 479 23.45 18.06 -13.03
CA ALA A 479 23.36 16.63 -12.77
C ALA A 479 23.85 16.29 -11.36
N GLU A 480 24.97 16.87 -10.93
CA GLU A 480 25.51 16.72 -9.57
C GLU A 480 24.53 17.17 -8.48
N GLN A 481 23.93 18.36 -8.64
CA GLN A 481 23.01 18.94 -7.65
C GLN A 481 21.64 18.24 -7.58
N VAL A 482 21.06 17.87 -8.73
CA VAL A 482 19.73 17.24 -8.77
C VAL A 482 19.79 15.80 -8.34
N MET A 483 20.85 15.11 -8.74
CA MET A 483 21.06 13.71 -8.35
C MET A 483 21.67 13.60 -6.96
N ASN A 484 22.21 14.68 -6.39
CA ASN A 484 22.92 14.68 -5.11
C ASN A 484 24.01 13.59 -5.09
N CYS A 485 24.82 13.54 -6.15
CA CYS A 485 25.92 12.59 -6.32
C CYS A 485 27.27 13.30 -6.22
N GLU A 486 28.33 12.60 -5.81
CA GLU A 486 29.67 13.20 -5.68
C GLU A 486 30.39 13.40 -7.02
N GLY A 487 30.03 12.66 -8.06
CA GLY A 487 30.71 12.72 -9.35
C GLY A 487 29.76 12.64 -10.52
N ALA A 488 29.75 13.69 -11.34
CA ALA A 488 29.11 13.69 -12.65
C ALA A 488 30.13 13.97 -13.75
N ALA A 489 29.91 13.45 -14.96
CA ALA A 489 30.76 13.72 -16.11
C ALA A 489 30.00 13.71 -17.43
N PHE A 490 30.48 14.53 -18.35
CA PHE A 490 29.99 14.67 -19.71
C PHE A 490 31.07 14.25 -20.71
N TYR A 491 30.75 13.25 -21.52
CA TYR A 491 31.64 12.71 -22.54
C TYR A 491 31.10 12.98 -23.95
N ILE A 492 32.00 13.33 -24.87
CA ILE A 492 31.69 13.42 -26.30
C ILE A 492 32.08 12.10 -26.96
N LEU A 493 31.15 11.51 -27.72
CA LEU A 493 31.38 10.24 -28.40
C LEU A 493 32.08 10.48 -29.75
N ALA A 494 33.22 9.82 -29.93
CA ALA A 494 34.11 9.98 -31.08
C ALA A 494 34.43 8.64 -31.77
N GLY A 495 34.86 8.72 -33.03
CA GLY A 495 35.16 7.56 -33.89
C GLY A 495 34.00 7.15 -34.79
N LYS A 496 34.29 6.37 -35.84
CA LYS A 496 33.28 5.95 -36.83
C LYS A 496 32.14 5.11 -36.24
N ARG A 497 32.42 4.39 -35.15
CA ARG A 497 31.44 3.57 -34.40
C ARG A 497 31.16 4.11 -32.99
N HIS A 498 31.45 5.38 -32.72
CA HIS A 498 31.26 5.98 -31.38
C HIS A 498 31.99 5.23 -30.24
N GLN A 499 33.08 4.53 -30.56
CA GLN A 499 33.82 3.66 -29.65
C GLN A 499 34.58 4.42 -28.55
N TRP A 500 34.87 5.71 -28.75
CA TRP A 500 35.64 6.50 -27.81
C TRP A 500 34.76 7.52 -27.09
N ALA A 501 34.66 7.43 -25.76
CA ALA A 501 34.07 8.45 -24.92
C ALA A 501 35.19 9.40 -24.43
N ARG A 502 35.20 10.64 -24.94
CA ARG A 502 36.22 11.64 -24.60
C ARG A 502 35.68 12.61 -23.57
N LEU A 503 36.36 12.74 -22.45
CA LEU A 503 35.93 13.59 -21.35
C LEU A 503 35.94 15.05 -21.80
N SER A 504 34.80 15.72 -21.69
CA SER A 504 34.66 17.15 -21.96
C SER A 504 34.66 17.93 -20.66
N VAL A 505 33.78 17.55 -19.71
CA VAL A 505 33.67 18.18 -18.39
C VAL A 505 33.33 17.14 -17.32
N CYS A 506 33.81 17.33 -16.09
CA CYS A 506 33.43 16.53 -14.92
C CYS A 506 33.39 17.38 -13.65
N SER A 507 32.71 16.88 -12.62
CA SER A 507 32.76 17.42 -11.27
C SER A 507 34.22 17.45 -10.76
N ALA A 508 34.65 18.59 -10.22
CA ALA A 508 36.03 18.80 -9.77
C ALA A 508 36.49 17.73 -8.77
N ALA A 509 35.63 17.41 -7.79
CA ALA A 509 35.88 16.41 -6.76
C ALA A 509 36.15 15.01 -7.33
N TRP A 510 35.60 14.70 -8.51
CA TRP A 510 35.68 13.39 -9.13
C TRP A 510 36.69 13.31 -10.30
N SER A 511 37.27 14.44 -10.71
CA SER A 511 38.22 14.52 -11.83
C SER A 511 39.42 13.55 -11.72
N PRO A 512 40.04 13.30 -10.55
CA PRO A 512 41.18 12.36 -10.44
C PRO A 512 40.80 10.91 -10.74
N ASN A 513 39.54 10.53 -10.53
CA ASN A 513 39.06 9.15 -10.67
C ASN A 513 38.63 8.82 -12.11
N LEU A 514 38.67 9.78 -13.02
CA LEU A 514 38.16 9.63 -14.38
C LEU A 514 39.27 9.54 -15.43
N GLN A 515 39.14 8.55 -16.31
CA GLN A 515 39.95 8.47 -17.53
C GLN A 515 39.52 9.55 -18.52
N ARG A 516 40.50 10.24 -19.13
CA ARG A 516 40.25 11.35 -20.07
C ARG A 516 39.72 10.88 -21.43
N SER A 517 40.00 9.63 -21.80
CA SER A 517 39.44 8.97 -22.97
C SER A 517 39.17 7.51 -22.61
N LYS A 518 37.92 7.07 -22.76
CA LYS A 518 37.48 5.73 -22.40
C LYS A 518 37.10 4.95 -23.65
N ASP A 519 37.56 3.71 -23.73
CA ASP A 519 37.13 2.78 -24.78
C ASP A 519 35.80 2.14 -24.36
N LEU A 520 34.70 2.49 -25.01
CA LEU A 520 33.41 1.89 -24.71
C LEU A 520 33.33 0.44 -25.18
N THR A 521 34.12 0.01 -26.16
CA THR A 521 34.11 -1.39 -26.62
C THR A 521 34.69 -2.36 -25.59
N SER A 522 35.54 -1.84 -24.69
CA SER A 522 36.00 -2.58 -23.51
C SER A 522 34.92 -2.75 -22.43
N MET A 523 33.75 -2.13 -22.61
CA MET A 523 32.62 -2.14 -21.68
C MET A 523 31.31 -2.57 -22.38
N PRO A 524 31.13 -3.87 -22.69
CA PRO A 524 30.09 -4.31 -23.61
C PRO A 524 28.66 -3.96 -23.16
N THR A 525 28.36 -4.17 -21.87
CA THR A 525 27.05 -3.90 -21.26
C THR A 525 26.65 -2.43 -21.30
N LEU A 526 27.63 -1.53 -21.15
CA LEU A 526 27.42 -0.09 -21.27
C LEU A 526 27.26 0.30 -22.76
N TYR A 527 28.13 -0.21 -23.63
CA TYR A 527 28.13 0.13 -25.05
C TYR A 527 26.82 -0.25 -25.75
N THR A 528 26.28 -1.44 -25.51
CA THR A 528 25.01 -1.88 -26.11
C THR A 528 23.85 -0.96 -25.70
N ARG A 529 23.72 -0.67 -24.40
CA ARG A 529 22.67 0.21 -23.86
C ARG A 529 22.74 1.62 -24.45
N ILE A 530 23.94 2.20 -24.55
CA ILE A 530 24.16 3.52 -25.15
C ILE A 530 23.76 3.52 -26.63
N MET A 531 24.14 2.49 -27.40
CA MET A 531 23.81 2.39 -28.82
C MET A 531 22.30 2.21 -29.05
N ASP A 532 21.62 1.53 -28.14
CA ASP A 532 20.15 1.38 -28.15
C ASP A 532 19.40 2.65 -27.69
N GLY A 533 20.11 3.70 -27.28
CA GLY A 533 19.52 4.93 -26.76
C GLY A 533 18.89 4.76 -25.37
N LYS A 534 19.24 3.70 -24.64
CA LYS A 534 18.70 3.40 -23.31
C LYS A 534 19.67 3.83 -22.21
N ILE A 535 19.11 4.11 -21.04
CA ILE A 535 19.89 4.29 -19.81
C ILE A 535 20.60 2.97 -19.43
N PHE A 536 21.78 3.10 -18.87
CA PHE A 536 22.54 2.03 -18.24
C PHE A 536 22.60 2.29 -16.73
N VAL A 537 22.33 1.26 -15.94
CA VAL A 537 22.44 1.25 -14.47
C VAL A 537 23.37 0.11 -14.07
N ASN A 538 24.37 0.41 -13.24
CA ASN A 538 25.36 -0.55 -12.79
C ASN A 538 24.88 -1.31 -11.54
N THR A 539 23.90 -2.19 -11.71
CA THR A 539 23.36 -3.02 -10.63
C THR A 539 24.39 -4.00 -10.08
N ASP A 540 25.32 -4.45 -10.93
CA ASP A 540 26.35 -5.44 -10.57
C ASP A 540 27.61 -4.82 -9.95
N LEU A 541 27.61 -3.49 -9.73
CA LEU A 541 28.74 -2.73 -9.16
C LEU A 541 30.08 -3.00 -9.85
N MET A 542 30.06 -3.15 -11.18
CA MET A 542 31.24 -3.41 -12.00
C MET A 542 32.30 -2.32 -11.83
N ALA A 543 33.54 -2.72 -11.54
CA ALA A 543 34.65 -1.80 -11.35
C ALA A 543 34.97 -1.02 -12.64
N GLY A 544 35.20 0.29 -12.51
CA GLY A 544 35.47 1.19 -13.65
C GLY A 544 34.24 1.57 -14.47
N TYR A 545 33.04 1.05 -14.15
CA TYR A 545 31.77 1.48 -14.76
C TYR A 545 31.19 2.71 -14.04
N PRO A 546 30.47 3.60 -14.76
CA PRO A 546 29.65 4.61 -14.11
C PRO A 546 28.51 3.94 -13.33
N SER A 547 28.04 4.58 -12.26
CA SER A 547 26.89 4.08 -11.50
C SER A 547 25.62 4.14 -12.36
N MET A 548 25.43 5.24 -13.09
CA MET A 548 24.45 5.34 -14.17
C MET A 548 25.00 6.13 -15.36
N ALA A 549 24.53 5.81 -16.56
CA ALA A 549 24.93 6.48 -17.79
C ALA A 549 23.78 6.60 -18.77
N MET A 550 23.61 7.78 -19.37
CA MET A 550 22.55 8.03 -20.34
C MET A 550 23.11 8.70 -21.60
N PRO A 551 22.85 8.14 -22.80
CA PRO A 551 23.25 8.75 -24.05
C PRO A 551 22.42 10.01 -24.34
N VAL A 552 23.08 11.02 -24.91
CA VAL A 552 22.44 12.19 -25.51
C VAL A 552 22.23 11.87 -27.00
N MET A 553 20.98 11.67 -27.38
CA MET A 553 20.60 11.20 -28.72
C MET A 553 20.34 12.36 -29.67
N GLN A 554 20.88 12.27 -30.88
CA GLN A 554 20.51 13.10 -32.03
C GLN A 554 19.81 12.20 -33.05
N GLY A 555 18.48 12.25 -33.10
CA GLY A 555 17.68 11.25 -33.79
C GLY A 555 17.97 9.86 -33.23
N SER A 556 18.45 8.94 -34.06
CA SER A 556 18.85 7.58 -33.66
C SER A 556 20.34 7.43 -33.34
N THR A 557 21.13 8.52 -33.34
CA THR A 557 22.59 8.44 -33.14
C THR A 557 23.03 9.06 -31.82
N PRO A 558 23.78 8.34 -30.95
CA PRO A 558 24.31 8.91 -29.72
C PRO A 558 25.49 9.84 -30.04
N LYS A 559 25.47 11.07 -29.51
CA LYS A 559 26.54 12.08 -29.72
C LYS A 559 27.36 12.37 -28.49
N ALA A 560 26.74 12.27 -27.32
CA ALA A 560 27.39 12.46 -26.04
C ALA A 560 26.83 11.47 -25.02
N LEU A 561 27.46 11.43 -23.86
CA LEU A 561 27.11 10.55 -22.75
C LEU A 561 27.19 11.36 -21.46
N VAL A 562 26.11 11.37 -20.69
CA VAL A 562 26.09 11.90 -19.32
C VAL A 562 26.22 10.72 -18.37
N THR A 563 27.10 10.83 -17.38
CA THR A 563 27.38 9.76 -16.42
C THR A 563 27.43 10.31 -15.01
N ILE A 564 26.98 9.51 -14.05
CA ILE A 564 27.08 9.79 -12.62
C ILE A 564 27.76 8.62 -11.90
N TYR A 565 28.46 8.95 -10.82
CA TYR A 565 29.37 8.08 -10.07
C TYR A 565 29.15 8.24 -8.57
N ASN A 566 29.59 7.22 -7.82
CA ASN A 566 29.56 7.16 -6.36
C ASN A 566 28.18 7.47 -5.75
N ILE A 567 27.17 6.77 -6.26
CA ILE A 567 25.80 6.84 -5.74
C ILE A 567 25.69 5.88 -4.53
N PRO A 568 25.13 6.31 -3.39
CA PRO A 568 24.82 5.43 -2.26
C PRO A 568 23.91 4.26 -2.68
N LEU A 569 24.11 3.07 -2.10
CA LEU A 569 23.37 1.87 -2.48
C LEU A 569 21.84 2.02 -2.33
N GLU A 570 21.41 2.78 -1.31
CA GLU A 570 20.02 3.16 -1.06
C GLU A 570 19.35 3.95 -2.20
N ASN A 571 20.14 4.58 -3.06
CA ASN A 571 19.67 5.37 -4.20
C ASN A 571 19.61 4.57 -5.50
N PHE A 572 19.92 3.26 -5.51
CA PHE A 572 19.65 2.37 -6.65
C PHE A 572 18.17 1.97 -6.69
N THR A 573 17.30 2.97 -6.86
CA THR A 573 15.84 2.81 -6.94
C THR A 573 15.34 3.25 -8.31
N THR A 574 14.19 2.71 -8.73
CA THR A 574 13.52 3.12 -9.97
C THR A 574 13.19 4.62 -9.98
N ASP A 575 12.88 5.22 -8.83
CA ASP A 575 12.64 6.66 -8.73
C ASP A 575 13.91 7.48 -9.05
N TYR A 576 15.06 7.06 -8.52
CA TYR A 576 16.33 7.73 -8.79
C TYR A 576 16.78 7.54 -10.26
N GLU A 577 16.57 6.34 -10.82
CA GLU A 577 16.79 6.07 -12.25
C GLU A 577 15.92 6.99 -13.13
N ASN A 578 14.61 7.03 -12.87
CA ASN A 578 13.65 7.86 -13.61
C ASN A 578 14.00 9.35 -13.52
N ARG A 579 14.48 9.81 -12.36
CA ARG A 579 14.93 11.19 -12.16
C ARG A 579 16.14 11.53 -13.01
N PHE A 580 17.16 10.67 -13.04
CA PHE A 580 18.33 10.87 -13.89
C PHE A 580 17.94 10.85 -15.37
N GLN A 581 17.09 9.91 -15.76
CA GLN A 581 16.60 9.79 -17.14
C GLN A 581 15.85 11.05 -17.57
N THR A 582 14.91 11.52 -16.75
CA THR A 582 14.13 12.73 -17.01
C THR A 582 15.03 13.95 -17.14
N LEU A 583 16.01 14.11 -16.23
CA LEU A 583 16.95 15.21 -16.26
C LEU A 583 17.72 15.28 -17.57
N VAL A 584 18.31 14.16 -18.02
CA VAL A 584 19.10 14.11 -19.26
C VAL A 584 18.21 14.32 -20.48
N GLN A 585 16.99 13.78 -20.49
CA GLN A 585 16.02 14.00 -21.58
C GLN A 585 15.62 15.48 -21.71
N MET A 586 15.34 16.16 -20.60
CA MET A 586 14.95 17.57 -20.61
C MET A 586 16.03 18.48 -21.21
N ILE A 587 17.30 18.17 -20.95
CA ILE A 587 18.44 18.98 -21.41
C ILE A 587 19.01 18.49 -22.75
N GLN A 588 18.54 17.35 -23.27
CA GLN A 588 19.04 16.72 -24.49
C GLN A 588 19.04 17.68 -25.68
N ASP A 589 17.93 18.39 -25.91
CA ASP A 589 17.81 19.31 -27.05
C ASP A 589 18.81 20.47 -26.99
N TYR A 590 19.08 20.99 -25.80
CA TYR A 590 20.08 22.05 -25.59
C TYR A 590 21.49 21.52 -25.86
N LEU A 591 21.80 20.33 -25.36
CA LEU A 591 23.10 19.68 -25.57
C LEU A 591 23.34 19.33 -27.04
N VAL A 592 22.33 18.83 -27.75
CA VAL A 592 22.41 18.53 -29.18
C VAL A 592 22.64 19.83 -29.97
N LYS A 593 21.89 20.90 -29.67
CA LYS A 593 22.11 22.23 -30.28
C LYS A 593 23.53 22.75 -30.02
N ALA A 594 24.05 22.56 -28.81
CA ALA A 594 25.41 22.93 -28.46
C ALA A 594 26.44 22.16 -29.29
N LEU A 595 26.28 20.84 -29.42
CA LEU A 595 27.18 19.99 -30.22
C LEU A 595 27.14 20.28 -31.73
N GLU A 596 26.03 20.80 -32.27
CA GLU A 596 25.86 21.08 -33.70
C GLU A 596 26.45 22.41 -34.17
N TYR A 597 26.56 23.39 -33.30
CA TYR A 597 26.91 24.77 -33.69
C TYR A 597 28.31 24.90 -34.27
N GLU A 598 29.31 24.15 -33.78
CA GLU A 598 30.64 24.11 -34.41
C GLU A 598 30.53 23.71 -35.90
N ARG A 599 29.62 22.78 -36.23
CA ARG A 599 29.41 22.34 -37.60
C ARG A 599 28.66 23.38 -38.43
N LYS A 600 27.63 24.01 -37.86
CA LYS A 600 26.80 25.01 -38.56
C LYS A 600 27.51 26.34 -38.78
N ASN A 601 28.42 26.72 -37.89
CA ASN A 601 29.17 27.99 -37.96
C ASN A 601 30.62 27.82 -38.38
N ARG A 602 30.94 26.73 -39.09
CA ARG A 602 32.32 26.36 -39.41
C ARG A 602 33.08 27.48 -40.13
N ASP A 603 32.46 28.11 -41.13
CA ASP A 603 33.09 29.15 -41.94
C ASP A 603 33.34 30.45 -41.16
N ARG A 604 32.60 30.66 -40.06
CA ARG A 604 32.75 31.81 -39.18
C ARG A 604 33.77 31.58 -38.07
N LEU A 605 33.94 30.33 -37.63
CA LEU A 605 34.77 29.98 -36.48
C LEU A 605 36.20 29.60 -36.90
N PHE A 606 36.36 28.89 -38.02
CA PHE A 606 37.63 28.28 -38.40
C PHE A 606 38.25 28.93 -39.65
N LEU A 607 39.57 28.80 -39.80
CA LEU A 607 40.27 29.16 -41.03
C LEU A 607 39.92 28.18 -42.18
N PRO A 608 39.79 28.65 -43.43
CA PRO A 608 39.35 27.82 -44.56
C PRO A 608 40.17 26.54 -44.76
N GLY A 609 39.48 25.39 -44.78
CA GLY A 609 40.10 24.08 -44.99
C GLY A 609 40.95 23.58 -43.82
N THR A 610 40.76 24.13 -42.62
CA THR A 610 41.37 23.65 -41.36
C THR A 610 40.31 23.61 -40.25
N ARG A 611 40.68 23.07 -39.08
CA ARG A 611 39.90 23.21 -37.83
C ARG A 611 40.64 24.08 -36.82
N ILE A 612 41.37 25.10 -37.31
CA ILE A 612 42.04 26.12 -36.50
C ILE A 612 41.06 27.28 -36.30
N TYR A 613 40.75 27.64 -35.06
CA TYR A 613 39.94 28.81 -34.74
C TYR A 613 40.62 30.11 -35.18
N ASN A 614 39.85 31.05 -35.73
CA ASN A 614 40.35 32.40 -35.97
C ASN A 614 40.60 33.13 -34.63
N ALA A 615 41.34 34.24 -34.67
CA ALA A 615 41.77 34.94 -33.45
C ALA A 615 40.61 35.38 -32.53
N LYS A 616 39.48 35.79 -33.11
CA LYS A 616 38.29 36.22 -32.35
C LYS A 616 37.56 35.04 -31.69
N ALA A 617 37.44 33.92 -32.39
CA ALA A 617 36.78 32.73 -31.85
C ALA A 617 37.67 32.04 -30.81
N PHE A 618 38.99 31.98 -31.03
CA PHE A 618 39.94 31.39 -30.11
C PHE A 618 40.04 32.17 -28.79
N SER A 619 40.11 33.50 -28.85
CA SER A 619 40.13 34.35 -27.65
C SER A 619 38.88 34.17 -26.80
N LYS A 620 37.70 34.17 -27.44
CA LYS A 620 36.43 33.91 -26.73
C LYS A 620 36.45 32.53 -26.04
N GLU A 621 36.89 31.50 -26.73
CA GLU A 621 36.94 30.14 -26.20
C GLU A 621 37.92 30.00 -25.03
N LEU A 622 39.07 30.69 -25.10
CA LEU A 622 40.03 30.78 -24.01
C LEU A 622 39.42 31.46 -22.77
N GLU A 623 38.67 32.55 -22.95
CA GLU A 623 37.94 33.20 -21.84
C GLU A 623 36.87 32.30 -21.24
N THR A 624 36.14 31.56 -22.06
CA THR A 624 35.15 30.59 -21.59
C THR A 624 35.81 29.48 -20.77
N LEU A 625 36.92 28.91 -21.22
CA LEU A 625 37.65 27.89 -20.44
C LEU A 625 38.22 28.45 -19.13
N ARG A 626 38.72 29.69 -19.12
CA ARG A 626 39.13 30.37 -17.87
C ARG A 626 37.98 30.54 -16.89
N THR A 627 36.78 30.82 -17.40
CA THR A 627 35.57 30.95 -16.59
C THR A 627 35.15 29.58 -16.04
N ILE A 628 35.19 28.55 -16.88
CA ILE A 628 34.86 27.17 -16.50
C ILE A 628 35.84 26.65 -15.44
N ASP A 629 37.14 26.92 -15.57
CA ASP A 629 38.13 26.54 -14.57
C ASP A 629 37.86 27.22 -13.22
N LYS A 630 37.61 28.54 -13.22
CA LYS A 630 37.29 29.28 -12.00
C LYS A 630 35.98 28.86 -11.33
N GLU A 631 34.92 28.63 -12.10
CA GLU A 631 33.59 28.33 -11.56
C GLU A 631 33.35 26.85 -11.25
N PHE A 632 34.03 25.94 -11.97
CA PHE A 632 33.78 24.50 -11.91
C PHE A 632 35.02 23.67 -11.58
N GLY A 633 36.19 24.30 -11.39
CA GLY A 633 37.44 23.59 -11.04
C GLY A 633 37.91 22.63 -12.13
N CYS A 634 37.74 23.03 -13.40
CA CYS A 634 38.04 22.22 -14.57
C CYS A 634 39.31 22.72 -15.28
N PRO A 635 40.49 22.16 -14.94
CA PRO A 635 41.77 22.68 -15.41
C PRO A 635 41.99 22.45 -16.90
N PHE A 636 42.66 23.40 -17.54
CA PHE A 636 43.13 23.30 -18.92
C PHE A 636 44.58 23.76 -19.02
N SER A 637 45.24 23.37 -20.11
CA SER A 637 46.61 23.81 -20.44
C SER A 637 46.65 24.46 -21.82
N LEU A 638 47.28 25.62 -21.91
CA LEU A 638 47.59 26.40 -23.08
C LEU A 638 49.04 26.13 -23.49
N GLY A 639 49.22 25.70 -24.73
CA GLY A 639 50.53 25.48 -25.32
C GLY A 639 50.63 26.13 -26.68
N ARG A 640 51.68 26.91 -26.90
CA ARG A 640 52.02 27.44 -28.21
C ARG A 640 52.73 26.39 -29.05
N LEU A 641 52.22 26.17 -30.27
CA LEU A 641 52.70 25.17 -31.21
C LEU A 641 53.67 25.82 -32.21
N ASN A 642 54.90 25.29 -32.26
CA ASN A 642 55.92 25.72 -33.21
C ASN A 642 56.40 24.53 -34.06
N CYS A 643 56.64 24.74 -35.34
CA CYS A 643 57.27 23.75 -36.22
C CYS A 643 58.80 23.77 -36.01
N THR A 644 59.42 22.60 -35.85
CA THR A 644 60.88 22.47 -35.73
C THR A 644 61.62 22.88 -37.00
N ASP A 645 60.94 22.80 -38.15
CA ASP A 645 61.54 22.97 -39.49
C ASP A 645 61.32 24.39 -40.08
N GLY A 646 60.79 25.34 -39.30
CA GLY A 646 60.54 26.72 -39.76
C GLY A 646 59.36 26.88 -40.76
N ALA A 647 58.59 25.83 -41.04
CA ALA A 647 57.43 25.88 -41.92
C ALA A 647 56.33 26.81 -41.36
N THR A 648 56.14 27.97 -41.99
CA THR A 648 55.31 29.08 -41.50
C THR A 648 53.81 28.94 -41.79
N SER A 649 53.38 27.96 -42.59
CA SER A 649 51.97 27.82 -42.94
C SER A 649 51.17 27.08 -41.86
N LEU A 650 50.21 27.77 -41.25
CA LEU A 650 49.25 27.21 -40.28
C LEU A 650 48.56 25.93 -40.77
N LYS A 651 48.34 25.80 -42.08
CA LYS A 651 47.71 24.62 -42.69
C LYS A 651 48.61 23.39 -42.68
N ALA A 652 49.93 23.57 -42.84
CA ALA A 652 50.91 22.50 -42.74
C ALA A 652 51.07 22.02 -41.29
N LEU A 653 51.05 22.97 -40.34
CA LEU A 653 51.05 22.68 -38.90
C LEU A 653 49.80 21.88 -38.51
N TYR A 654 48.61 22.32 -38.94
CA TYR A 654 47.35 21.61 -38.69
C TYR A 654 47.41 20.15 -39.16
N LYS A 655 47.90 19.89 -40.38
CA LYS A 655 47.99 18.53 -40.95
C LYS A 655 48.87 17.59 -40.13
N ARG A 656 49.90 18.12 -39.45
CA ARG A 656 50.78 17.35 -38.54
C ARG A 656 50.14 17.17 -37.16
N ALA A 657 49.44 18.18 -36.65
CA ALA A 657 48.87 18.20 -35.30
C ALA A 657 47.53 17.45 -35.20
N GLU A 658 46.63 17.58 -36.18
CA GLU A 658 45.28 17.00 -36.20
C GLU A 658 45.20 15.53 -35.75
N PRO A 659 46.02 14.59 -36.27
CA PRO A 659 45.93 13.18 -35.87
C PRO A 659 46.39 12.92 -34.44
N LEU A 660 47.11 13.86 -33.81
CA LEU A 660 47.63 13.74 -32.45
C LEU A 660 46.68 14.33 -31.42
N LEU A 661 45.73 15.17 -31.83
CA LEU A 661 44.83 15.87 -30.91
C LEU A 661 43.55 15.09 -30.63
N ARG A 662 43.05 15.21 -29.40
CA ARG A 662 41.71 14.73 -29.04
C ARG A 662 40.68 15.66 -29.68
N SER A 663 39.46 15.18 -29.88
CA SER A 663 38.37 16.01 -30.43
C SER A 663 37.91 17.10 -29.48
N THR A 664 38.30 17.01 -28.20
CA THR A 664 38.09 18.01 -27.16
C THR A 664 39.25 19.00 -27.06
N ASP A 665 40.41 18.69 -27.63
CA ASP A 665 41.54 19.63 -27.72
C ASP A 665 41.28 20.62 -28.87
N LEU A 666 41.69 21.87 -28.69
CA LEU A 666 41.40 22.97 -29.61
C LEU A 666 42.71 23.55 -30.15
N ILE A 667 42.70 24.03 -31.39
CA ILE A 667 43.79 24.84 -31.95
C ILE A 667 43.20 26.16 -32.43
N GLY A 668 43.85 27.27 -32.13
CA GLY A 668 43.49 28.57 -32.73
C GLY A 668 44.69 29.48 -32.93
N VAL A 669 44.40 30.62 -33.53
CA VAL A 669 45.38 31.68 -33.75
C VAL A 669 45.36 32.63 -32.55
N GLY A 670 46.52 32.85 -31.93
CA GLY A 670 46.68 33.83 -30.86
C GLY A 670 46.68 35.27 -31.39
N PRO A 671 46.69 36.27 -30.51
CA PRO A 671 46.75 37.69 -30.90
C PRO A 671 47.97 38.01 -31.78
N ASP A 672 49.07 37.29 -31.58
CA ASP A 672 50.33 37.48 -32.32
C ASP A 672 50.41 36.71 -33.65
N GLY A 673 49.32 36.04 -34.06
CA GLY A 673 49.26 35.24 -35.28
C GLY A 673 49.87 33.84 -35.18
N SER A 674 50.43 33.45 -34.03
CA SER A 674 50.96 32.11 -33.76
C SER A 674 49.86 31.09 -33.45
N ALA A 675 50.14 29.81 -33.74
CA ALA A 675 49.25 28.70 -33.42
C ALA A 675 49.34 28.34 -31.94
N HIS A 676 48.20 28.32 -31.25
CA HIS A 676 48.08 27.88 -29.87
C HIS A 676 47.11 26.72 -29.78
N ALA A 677 47.35 25.81 -28.86
CA ALA A 677 46.47 24.70 -28.56
C ALA A 677 46.02 24.72 -27.09
N LEU A 678 44.75 24.35 -26.90
CA LEU A 678 44.13 24.20 -25.59
C LEU A 678 43.87 22.72 -25.34
N PHE A 679 44.37 22.23 -24.22
CA PHE A 679 44.25 20.85 -23.81
C PHE A 679 43.50 20.75 -22.49
N LEU A 680 42.39 20.03 -22.48
CA LEU A 680 41.60 19.84 -21.27
C LEU A 680 42.19 18.73 -20.40
N TYR A 681 42.24 18.95 -19.08
CA TYR A 681 42.67 17.99 -18.07
C TYR A 681 44.02 17.34 -18.37
N VAL A 682 45.04 18.14 -18.66
CA VAL A 682 46.42 17.67 -18.82
C VAL A 682 47.20 18.01 -17.56
N ASP A 683 47.62 16.97 -16.84
CA ASP A 683 48.55 17.11 -15.72
C ASP A 683 50.01 17.17 -16.21
N ASP A 684 50.95 17.48 -15.32
CA ASP A 684 52.37 17.62 -15.68
C ASP A 684 52.98 16.33 -16.27
N SER A 685 52.48 15.15 -15.87
CA SER A 685 52.93 13.88 -16.43
C SER A 685 52.45 13.68 -17.88
N ALA A 686 51.20 14.05 -18.15
CA ALA A 686 50.58 14.01 -19.47
C ALA A 686 51.17 15.09 -20.40
N ARG A 687 51.59 16.25 -19.87
CA ARG A 687 52.31 17.27 -20.64
C ARG A 687 53.58 16.70 -21.26
N ALA A 688 54.39 15.96 -20.49
CA ALA A 688 55.61 15.34 -20.98
C ALA A 688 55.36 14.32 -22.10
N GLN A 689 54.36 13.45 -21.93
CA GLN A 689 53.96 12.46 -22.94
C GLN A 689 53.44 13.13 -24.22
N LEU A 690 52.66 14.20 -24.08
CA LEU A 690 52.11 14.95 -25.19
C LEU A 690 53.20 15.68 -25.99
N SER A 691 54.13 16.33 -25.29
CA SER A 691 55.30 16.99 -25.90
C SER A 691 56.16 15.99 -26.68
N ALA A 692 56.40 14.79 -26.14
CA ALA A 692 57.14 13.73 -26.85
C ALA A 692 56.40 13.24 -28.11
N ARG A 693 55.08 13.06 -28.02
CA ARG A 693 54.24 12.65 -29.15
C ARG A 693 54.20 13.71 -30.25
N LEU A 694 54.16 14.99 -29.90
CA LEU A 694 54.22 16.10 -30.86
C LEU A 694 55.61 16.21 -31.50
N ALA A 695 56.68 16.00 -30.72
CA ALA A 695 58.06 15.99 -31.22
C ALA A 695 58.28 14.90 -32.29
N SER A 696 57.67 13.71 -32.13
CA SER A 696 57.75 12.63 -33.14
C SER A 696 57.16 13.00 -34.53
N LYS A 697 56.42 14.11 -34.62
CA LYS A 697 55.87 14.66 -35.87
C LYS A 697 56.45 16.03 -36.23
N GLY A 698 57.58 16.43 -35.61
CA GLY A 698 58.26 17.70 -35.90
C GLY A 698 57.53 18.94 -35.38
N LEU A 699 56.81 18.79 -34.26
CA LEU A 699 56.12 19.87 -33.56
C LEU A 699 56.71 20.03 -32.17
N SER A 700 56.92 21.28 -31.75
CA SER A 700 57.33 21.63 -30.38
C SER A 700 56.20 22.42 -29.71
N VAL A 701 56.02 22.19 -28.41
CA VAL A 701 55.04 22.90 -27.58
C VAL A 701 55.78 23.68 -26.51
N THR A 702 55.54 24.98 -26.44
CA THR A 702 55.90 25.83 -25.30
C THR A 702 54.65 26.07 -24.47
N TRP A 703 54.63 25.57 -23.24
CA TRP A 703 53.50 25.74 -22.33
C TRP A 703 53.47 27.18 -21.80
N GLU A 704 52.29 27.81 -21.79
CA GLU A 704 52.08 29.24 -21.49
C GLU A 704 51.08 29.46 -20.33
N ASP A 705 50.92 28.41 -19.50
CA ASP A 705 49.96 28.36 -18.39
C ASP A 705 50.27 29.27 -17.20
#